data_AF-A0A536ZPM1-F1
#
_entry.id   AF-A0A536ZPM1-F1
#
_cell.length_a   1.000
_cell.length_b   1.000
_cell.length_c   1.000
_cell.angle_alpha   90.00
_cell.angle_beta   90.00
_cell.angle_gamma   90.00
#
_symmetry.space_group_name_H-M   'P 1'
#
loop_
_entity.id
_entity.type
_entity.pdbx_description
1 polymer ?
#
loop_
_entity_poly.entity_id
_entity_poly.type
_entity_poly.pdbx_seq_one_letter_code
_entity_poly.pdbx_strand_id
1 'polypeptide(L)'
;MSSWKPGASRRLRDCCRASCIRPIAGRFKPDGSIYGFARNVPEDEPGASLDSAVARTIAETRARSDWAVDFGPYRILEQSRVERPNGRVDHALVYEREDVKLGEARVRMRLTVSGDALSEVTYFVHVPEAFGRRFQEMRSANNAIARVASLAAGVLYGLGGCIIGVLWLLRQRRLLWKPALVAGAVVAGLNALAILANAPQAWFGYDTAQSTGVFWGQQIGVAALVLVGGGLGLALVFMAAESLSRRAFASHPQLWRVWSREAAPTPAVLGRTLGGYLFVPLELALISGFYFVTNRYFGWWQPSESLSDPNILGSALPALSPIGMALQAGFMEECLFRAVPLSLAALIGERFDCRRSLIGAALVLQALVFAAAHANYPGFPAYSRLIELFVPALIWGLIFLRFGLLPTIILHAVFDLVLMAIPVFLVEGRVAELNQALVVGAAVTPLAVVLWRRVRAGRWFALPESLANAAWQPGAAKSSLTAHGPRAAAGTWTANMQRALPLLALCGLLAFIVTVSFHGDAPLLAIDRAQAEAIADAALKERGVALGPEWKRFAAVRVASDDGAAWAWNKFVWREAGQEIYRKLVGDWLAPPLWEVRYARFTGADVANRAEEWRVTIQGNGKLRQVGHRLPEQRAGARLAEDEARTLARRAIAERFALDPAAMREVEVKQDPQPARIDWRFTYADPRLNVGKGGEARVMIDLAGDEVVGYGRYIFIPDTWYRAERDRAGRLSVLRIIVALAFAIVAIAALIAATMAWTRAHFDRRAFWLAGTLLLCAAILNTVNQWPALAMRLQTAEPVVMQLALAGGGLLFAAILTALIGGMFAGVGAFAAREHVTPGLDARALWLRGAAIALVVLGIDAAVGAMTPDLAPLWPKYDAENAWLPWLAPVLGAVKILPMIGLALVALRWIDRITAGWTRRRILAAALLMLTHATIAAVSADQWFDIAASAVVGGAVSTVLFATVLRYDLRVVPPLVAVYVSAALVAEALQKGTTQAALLGAIGVAATLAVAWAATLYILARGEIPRAATQPAAIPGSE
;
A
#
# COMPACT_ATOMS: atom_id res chain seq x y z
N MET A 1 17.01 35.00 10.06
CA MET A 1 18.02 34.31 9.22
C MET A 1 18.91 35.37 8.57
N SER A 2 19.97 35.81 9.25
CA SER A 2 20.95 36.76 8.69
C SER A 2 22.23 36.78 9.52
N SER A 3 23.10 35.78 9.34
CA SER A 3 24.52 35.85 9.73
C SER A 3 25.29 34.65 9.13
N TRP A 4 25.36 34.56 7.80
CA TRP A 4 26.31 33.66 7.15
C TRP A 4 27.57 34.45 6.79
N LYS A 5 28.73 34.00 7.29
CA LYS A 5 30.05 34.56 6.96
C LYS A 5 30.23 34.65 5.42
N PRO A 6 30.81 35.73 4.86
CA PRO A 6 30.80 35.97 3.41
C PRO A 6 31.61 34.96 2.56
N GLY A 7 32.46 34.14 3.18
CA GLY A 7 33.34 33.19 2.48
C GLY A 7 32.69 31.88 2.00
N ALA A 8 31.60 31.43 2.64
CA ALA A 8 30.94 30.17 2.29
C ALA A 8 29.96 30.31 1.10
N SER A 9 29.40 31.51 0.90
CA SER A 9 28.36 31.75 -0.12
C SER A 9 28.86 31.83 -1.57
N ARG A 10 30.17 31.97 -1.79
CA ARG A 10 30.77 32.04 -3.13
C ARG A 10 31.01 30.65 -3.74
N ARG A 11 31.50 29.68 -2.95
CA ARG A 11 31.64 28.28 -3.41
C ARG A 11 30.31 27.57 -3.62
N LEU A 12 29.24 28.02 -2.96
CA LEU A 12 27.89 27.49 -3.15
C LEU A 12 27.19 28.01 -4.41
N ARG A 13 27.59 29.17 -4.95
CA ARG A 13 26.97 29.77 -6.15
C ARG A 13 27.52 29.20 -7.47
N ASP A 14 28.75 28.72 -7.49
CA ASP A 14 29.37 28.17 -8.71
C ASP A 14 28.93 26.72 -9.03
N CYS A 15 28.20 26.05 -8.13
CA CYS A 15 27.60 24.73 -8.39
C CYS A 15 26.37 24.76 -9.32
N CYS A 16 25.79 25.93 -9.62
CA CYS A 16 24.54 26.03 -10.39
C CYS A 16 24.65 25.82 -11.91
N ARG A 17 25.85 25.59 -12.47
CA ARG A 17 26.03 25.41 -13.93
C ARG A 17 26.15 23.96 -14.42
N ALA A 18 26.07 22.97 -13.54
CA ALA A 18 25.92 21.57 -13.92
C ALA A 18 24.80 20.93 -13.10
N SER A 19 23.97 20.13 -13.74
CA SER A 19 22.71 19.51 -13.29
C SER A 19 22.84 18.53 -12.11
N CYS A 20 23.52 18.90 -11.03
CA CYS A 20 23.74 18.04 -9.86
C CYS A 20 23.42 18.79 -8.57
N ILE A 21 22.21 18.57 -8.03
CA ILE A 21 21.90 18.91 -6.63
C ILE A 21 22.79 18.01 -5.76
N ARG A 22 23.68 18.62 -4.97
CA ARG A 22 24.57 17.92 -4.03
C ARG A 22 23.97 17.97 -2.63
N PRO A 23 23.32 16.90 -2.13
CA PRO A 23 22.71 16.95 -0.81
C PRO A 23 23.79 16.98 0.27
N ILE A 24 23.67 17.98 1.14
CA ILE A 24 24.45 18.13 2.37
C ILE A 24 23.45 18.24 3.51
N ALA A 25 23.56 17.36 4.49
CA ALA A 25 22.77 17.39 5.71
C ALA A 25 23.67 17.87 6.87
N GLY A 26 23.28 18.97 7.52
CA GLY A 26 23.86 19.41 8.78
C GLY A 26 23.00 18.95 9.95
N ARG A 27 23.64 18.47 11.02
CA ARG A 27 22.99 18.11 12.28
C ARG A 27 23.41 19.10 13.34
N PHE A 28 22.46 19.53 14.16
CA PHE A 28 22.66 20.51 15.23
C PHE A 28 22.18 19.94 16.54
N LYS A 29 22.83 20.34 17.63
CA LYS A 29 22.34 20.12 18.99
C LYS A 29 21.18 21.09 19.29
N PRO A 30 20.39 20.86 20.36
CA PRO A 30 19.29 21.76 20.74
C PRO A 30 19.71 23.21 21.00
N ASP A 31 20.96 23.45 21.40
CA ASP A 31 21.53 24.78 21.60
C ASP A 31 21.97 25.49 20.30
N GLY A 32 21.75 24.85 19.14
CA GLY A 32 22.15 25.34 17.83
C GLY A 32 23.62 25.13 17.48
N SER A 33 24.42 24.52 18.37
CA SER A 33 25.79 24.14 18.04
C SER A 33 25.80 23.00 17.03
N ILE A 34 26.81 22.99 16.16
CA ILE A 34 26.95 21.98 15.12
C ILE A 34 27.29 20.62 15.77
N TYR A 35 26.55 19.58 15.40
CA TYR A 35 26.74 18.21 15.90
C TYR A 35 27.43 17.29 14.90
N GLY A 36 27.20 17.48 13.60
CA GLY A 36 27.78 16.65 12.56
C GLY A 36 27.24 17.00 11.20
N PHE A 37 27.75 16.34 10.17
CA PHE A 37 27.28 16.53 8.80
C PHE A 37 27.43 15.26 7.97
N ALA A 38 26.72 15.22 6.86
CA ALA A 38 26.92 14.23 5.81
C ALA A 38 26.78 14.92 4.45
N ARG A 39 27.80 14.81 3.62
CA ARG A 39 27.79 15.21 2.22
C ARG A 39 27.77 13.96 1.36
N ASN A 40 26.76 13.85 0.50
CA ASN A 40 26.80 12.81 -0.53
C ASN A 40 27.74 13.26 -1.66
N VAL A 41 28.79 12.48 -1.91
CA VAL A 41 29.79 12.75 -2.96
C VAL A 41 29.49 11.82 -4.14
N PRO A 42 29.08 12.36 -5.31
CA PRO A 42 28.85 11.56 -6.52
C PRO A 42 30.03 10.66 -6.83
N GLU A 43 29.79 9.45 -7.31
CA GLU A 43 30.85 8.47 -7.62
C GLU A 43 31.80 8.90 -8.73
N ASP A 44 31.36 9.79 -9.62
CA ASP A 44 32.13 10.33 -10.74
C ASP A 44 32.92 11.60 -10.37
N GLU A 45 32.65 12.21 -9.20
CA GLU A 45 33.41 13.36 -8.70
C GLU A 45 34.89 12.97 -8.52
N PRO A 46 35.85 13.65 -9.16
CA PRO A 46 37.27 13.31 -9.00
C PRO A 46 37.72 13.42 -7.55
N GLY A 47 38.67 12.57 -7.15
CA GLY A 47 39.29 12.63 -5.84
C GLY A 47 40.51 11.72 -5.76
N ALA A 48 41.29 11.87 -4.70
CA ALA A 48 42.51 11.10 -4.50
C ALA A 48 42.22 9.59 -4.27
N SER A 49 43.22 8.77 -4.56
CA SER A 49 43.28 7.37 -4.14
C SER A 49 44.31 7.27 -3.02
N LEU A 50 43.85 7.43 -1.77
CA LEU A 50 44.72 7.44 -0.59
C LEU A 50 44.75 6.07 0.08
N ASP A 51 45.85 5.77 0.76
CA ASP A 51 45.89 4.63 1.68
C ASP A 51 45.02 4.89 2.93
N SER A 52 44.69 3.80 3.65
CA SER A 52 43.82 3.87 4.84
C SER A 52 44.44 4.72 5.96
N ALA A 53 45.77 4.71 6.12
CA ALA A 53 46.47 5.41 7.19
C ALA A 53 46.45 6.94 7.00
N VAL A 54 46.67 7.40 5.77
CA VAL A 54 46.60 8.81 5.38
C VAL A 54 45.15 9.29 5.44
N ALA A 55 44.20 8.52 4.91
CA ALA A 55 42.77 8.87 5.00
C ALA A 55 42.30 9.00 6.45
N ARG A 56 42.75 8.09 7.33
CA ARG A 56 42.50 8.18 8.78
C ARG A 56 43.09 9.43 9.41
N THR A 57 44.34 9.77 9.06
CA THR A 57 44.98 11.00 9.55
C THR A 57 44.19 12.24 9.14
N ILE A 58 43.71 12.29 7.89
CA ILE A 58 42.83 13.37 7.41
C ILE A 58 41.52 13.41 8.22
N ALA A 59 40.87 12.26 8.41
CA ALA A 59 39.61 12.16 9.13
C ALA A 59 39.73 12.67 10.57
N GLU A 60 40.72 12.20 11.32
CA GLU A 60 40.94 12.55 12.72
C GLU A 60 41.35 14.02 12.87
N THR A 61 42.25 14.51 12.01
CA THR A 61 42.71 15.91 12.04
C THR A 61 41.56 16.87 11.77
N ARG A 62 40.80 16.63 10.69
CA ARG A 62 39.66 17.46 10.29
C ARG A 62 38.51 17.39 11.30
N ALA A 63 38.21 16.21 11.83
CA ALA A 63 37.19 16.08 12.87
C ALA A 63 37.58 16.84 14.14
N ARG A 64 38.86 16.83 14.53
CA ARG A 64 39.35 17.59 15.69
C ARG A 64 39.32 19.09 15.44
N SER A 65 39.82 19.57 14.30
CA SER A 65 39.93 21.00 14.00
C SER A 65 38.59 21.66 13.67
N ASP A 66 37.78 20.99 12.84
CA ASP A 66 36.59 21.60 12.24
C ASP A 66 35.31 21.27 13.04
N TRP A 67 35.33 20.21 13.85
CA TRP A 67 34.16 19.68 14.58
C TRP A 67 34.39 19.47 16.08
N ALA A 68 35.57 19.84 16.59
CA ALA A 68 35.94 19.72 18.01
C ALA A 68 35.73 18.30 18.58
N VAL A 69 35.97 17.27 17.77
CA VAL A 69 35.86 15.87 18.22
C VAL A 69 37.03 15.53 19.13
N ASP A 70 36.71 15.13 20.36
CA ASP A 70 37.66 14.51 21.29
C ASP A 70 37.70 13.00 21.04
N PHE A 71 38.87 12.49 20.64
CA PHE A 71 39.11 11.07 20.40
C PHE A 71 39.59 10.31 21.63
N GLY A 72 39.92 10.99 22.74
CA GLY A 72 40.34 10.35 23.99
C GLY A 72 39.44 9.20 24.45
N PRO A 73 38.10 9.33 24.43
CA PRO A 73 37.19 8.27 24.83
C PRO A 73 36.82 7.27 23.71
N TYR A 74 37.45 7.36 22.53
CA TYR A 74 37.07 6.57 21.35
C TYR A 74 38.14 5.55 20.96
N ARG A 75 37.68 4.33 20.64
CA ARG A 75 38.47 3.26 20.05
C ARG A 75 38.00 2.99 18.62
N ILE A 76 38.91 2.85 17.67
CA ILE A 76 38.57 2.44 16.32
C ILE A 76 38.01 1.01 16.31
N LEU A 77 36.91 0.80 15.58
CA LEU A 77 36.20 -0.47 15.52
C LEU A 77 36.25 -1.05 14.10
N GLU A 78 35.71 -0.32 13.12
CA GLU A 78 35.61 -0.77 11.73
C GLU A 78 36.38 0.18 10.80
N GLN A 79 37.04 -0.41 9.80
CA GLN A 79 37.62 0.29 8.67
C GLN A 79 37.12 -0.36 7.39
N SER A 80 36.65 0.46 6.45
CA SER A 80 36.25 0.00 5.13
C SER A 80 36.70 0.98 4.05
N ARG A 81 36.94 0.44 2.86
CA ARG A 81 37.31 1.21 1.67
C ARG A 81 36.48 0.79 0.47
N VAL A 82 36.15 1.77 -0.38
CA VAL A 82 35.46 1.56 -1.65
C VAL A 82 36.17 2.36 -2.74
N GLU A 83 36.65 1.67 -3.77
CA GLU A 83 37.14 2.29 -5.01
C GLU A 83 35.96 2.61 -5.92
N ARG A 84 35.91 3.86 -6.39
CA ARG A 84 34.91 4.36 -7.35
C ARG A 84 35.36 4.09 -8.78
N PRO A 85 34.43 4.10 -9.76
CA PRO A 85 34.79 3.86 -11.17
C PRO A 85 35.86 4.81 -11.73
N ASN A 86 35.96 6.03 -11.20
CA ASN A 86 36.97 7.01 -11.60
C ASN A 86 38.32 6.87 -10.87
N GLY A 87 38.51 5.84 -10.04
CA GLY A 87 39.72 5.57 -9.28
C GLY A 87 39.81 6.26 -7.91
N ARG A 88 38.85 7.10 -7.54
CA ARG A 88 38.77 7.70 -6.20
C ARG A 88 38.53 6.61 -5.15
N VAL A 89 39.22 6.65 -4.03
CA VAL A 89 38.98 5.73 -2.91
C VAL A 89 38.29 6.48 -1.77
N ASP A 90 37.12 5.98 -1.37
CA ASP A 90 36.38 6.47 -0.22
C ASP A 90 36.64 5.55 0.98
N HIS A 91 37.03 6.12 2.12
CA HIS A 91 37.29 5.40 3.37
C HIS A 91 36.22 5.72 4.41
N ALA A 92 35.69 4.71 5.09
CA ALA A 92 34.80 4.88 6.22
C ALA A 92 35.39 4.24 7.48
N LEU A 93 35.42 5.02 8.55
CA LEU A 93 36.00 4.67 9.84
C LEU A 93 34.92 4.77 10.91
N VAL A 94 34.70 3.70 11.65
CA VAL A 94 33.75 3.70 12.77
C VAL A 94 34.52 3.58 14.07
N TYR A 95 34.28 4.54 14.96
CA TYR A 95 34.82 4.57 16.31
C TYR A 95 33.73 4.23 17.31
N GLU A 96 34.07 3.45 18.33
CA GLU A 96 33.21 3.14 19.46
C GLU A 96 33.70 3.89 20.69
N ARG A 97 32.76 4.47 21.42
CA ARG A 97 33.02 5.24 22.64
C ARG A 97 33.06 4.31 23.85
N GLU A 98 34.10 4.41 24.69
CA GLU A 98 34.36 3.47 25.79
C GLU A 98 33.91 3.98 27.17
N ASP A 99 33.88 5.29 27.39
CA ASP A 99 33.48 5.94 28.65
C ASP A 99 31.97 5.93 28.90
N VAL A 100 31.16 5.74 27.85
CA VAL A 100 29.69 5.73 27.94
C VAL A 100 29.14 4.36 27.56
N LYS A 101 28.46 3.71 28.52
CA LYS A 101 27.75 2.44 28.30
C LYS A 101 26.24 2.62 28.48
N LEU A 102 25.47 2.22 27.48
CA LEU A 102 24.01 2.24 27.49
C LEU A 102 23.48 0.79 27.53
N GLY A 103 23.69 0.11 28.65
CA GLY A 103 23.46 -1.34 28.74
C GLY A 103 24.36 -2.10 27.76
N GLU A 104 23.77 -2.94 26.91
CA GLU A 104 24.48 -3.63 25.82
C GLU A 104 24.68 -2.75 24.57
N ALA A 105 23.98 -1.62 24.46
CA ALA A 105 24.14 -0.70 23.34
C ALA A 105 25.47 0.07 23.43
N ARG A 106 26.00 0.48 22.28
CA ARG A 106 27.28 1.17 22.16
C ARG A 106 27.14 2.44 21.36
N VAL A 107 27.71 3.55 21.85
CA VAL A 107 27.74 4.82 21.12
C VAL A 107 28.88 4.76 20.12
N ARG A 108 28.57 5.02 18.85
CA ARG A 108 29.54 4.98 17.75
C ARG A 108 29.55 6.29 16.97
N MET A 109 30.68 6.58 16.35
CA MET A 109 30.90 7.71 15.44
C MET A 109 31.46 7.19 14.12
N ARG A 110 30.82 7.55 13.01
CA ARG A 110 31.32 7.29 11.65
C ARG A 110 31.96 8.55 11.10
N LEU A 111 33.19 8.41 10.61
CA LEU A 111 33.89 9.40 9.80
C LEU A 111 34.08 8.83 8.40
N THR A 112 33.72 9.59 7.37
CA THR A 112 33.91 9.18 5.97
C THR A 112 34.81 10.20 5.28
N VAL A 113 35.85 9.73 4.58
CA VAL A 113 36.74 10.52 3.75
C VAL A 113 36.53 10.10 2.31
N SER A 114 36.08 11.02 1.47
CA SER A 114 35.89 10.77 0.03
C SER A 114 37.07 11.34 -0.73
N GLY A 115 37.96 10.47 -1.22
CA GLY A 115 39.26 10.86 -1.73
C GLY A 115 40.13 11.50 -0.65
N ASP A 116 40.29 12.82 -0.68
CA ASP A 116 41.10 13.63 0.23
C ASP A 116 40.28 14.55 1.15
N ALA A 117 38.95 14.46 1.12
CA ALA A 117 38.05 15.34 1.86
C ALA A 117 37.18 14.58 2.87
N LEU A 118 37.14 15.06 4.11
CA LEU A 118 36.16 14.61 5.11
C LEU A 118 34.75 14.96 4.60
N SER A 119 33.92 13.94 4.39
CA SER A 119 32.57 14.04 3.83
C SER A 119 31.47 13.67 4.82
N GLU A 120 31.80 13.03 5.95
CA GLU A 120 30.82 12.66 6.98
C GLU A 120 31.39 12.72 8.40
N VAL A 121 30.58 13.24 9.33
CA VAL A 121 30.71 13.07 10.78
C VAL A 121 29.32 12.74 11.32
N THR A 122 29.08 11.48 11.66
CA THR A 122 27.78 10.98 12.14
C THR A 122 27.92 10.20 13.43
N TYR A 123 27.17 10.58 14.47
CA TYR A 123 27.05 9.80 15.71
C TYR A 123 25.77 8.96 15.68
N PHE A 124 25.86 7.73 16.17
CA PHE A 124 24.72 6.80 16.25
C PHE A 124 24.88 5.81 17.41
N VAL A 125 23.78 5.16 17.79
CA VAL A 125 23.78 4.09 18.80
C VAL A 125 23.66 2.74 18.10
N HIS A 126 24.64 1.87 18.29
CA HIS A 126 24.56 0.47 17.87
C HIS A 126 23.73 -0.33 18.87
N VAL A 127 22.61 -0.88 18.39
CA VAL A 127 21.70 -1.72 19.16
C VAL A 127 21.95 -3.19 18.76
N PRO A 128 22.31 -4.08 19.70
CA PRO A 128 22.57 -5.49 19.39
C PRO A 128 21.36 -6.20 18.74
N GLU A 129 21.62 -7.12 17.81
CA GLU A 129 20.58 -7.90 17.11
C GLU A 129 19.68 -8.65 18.10
N ALA A 130 20.28 -9.21 19.16
CA ALA A 130 19.56 -9.94 20.20
C ALA A 130 18.47 -9.09 20.88
N PHE A 131 18.77 -7.82 21.20
CA PHE A 131 17.78 -6.89 21.75
C PHE A 131 16.66 -6.62 20.74
N GLY A 132 17.02 -6.28 19.50
CA GLY A 132 16.03 -5.98 18.44
C GLY A 132 15.05 -7.14 18.22
N ARG A 133 15.55 -8.37 18.23
CA ARG A 133 14.71 -9.57 18.05
C ARG A 133 13.83 -9.88 19.27
N ARG A 134 14.34 -9.74 20.49
CA ARG A 134 13.53 -9.87 21.73
C ARG A 134 12.47 -8.78 21.83
N PHE A 135 12.82 -7.55 21.45
CA PHE A 135 11.88 -6.43 21.38
C PHE A 135 10.78 -6.70 20.34
N GLN A 136 11.14 -7.22 19.16
CA GLN A 136 10.19 -7.64 18.14
C GLN A 136 9.26 -8.76 18.63
N GLU A 137 9.80 -9.78 19.32
CA GLU A 137 8.98 -10.85 19.91
C GLU A 137 7.97 -10.29 20.92
N MET A 138 8.43 -9.43 21.84
CA MET A 138 7.55 -8.76 22.81
C MET A 138 6.45 -7.96 22.10
N ARG A 139 6.82 -7.15 21.09
CA ARG A 139 5.87 -6.36 20.30
C ARG A 139 4.92 -7.19 19.46
N SER A 140 5.25 -8.45 19.15
CA SER A 140 4.34 -9.32 18.41
C SER A 140 3.02 -9.54 19.16
N ALA A 141 3.05 -9.58 20.50
CA ALA A 141 1.86 -9.68 21.34
C ALA A 141 1.03 -8.37 21.34
N ASN A 142 1.68 -7.21 21.43
CA ASN A 142 1.04 -5.89 21.27
C ASN A 142 0.29 -5.80 19.93
N ASN A 143 1.01 -6.13 18.85
CA ASN A 143 0.49 -6.11 17.50
C ASN A 143 -0.63 -7.13 17.29
N ALA A 144 -0.57 -8.29 17.95
CA ALA A 144 -1.61 -9.30 17.90
C ALA A 144 -2.92 -8.81 18.52
N ILE A 145 -2.88 -8.28 19.74
CA ILE A 145 -4.06 -7.72 20.43
C ILE A 145 -4.70 -6.63 19.54
N ALA A 146 -3.88 -5.71 19.04
CA ALA A 146 -4.36 -4.63 18.18
C ALA A 146 -4.98 -5.13 16.88
N ARG A 147 -4.31 -6.03 16.15
CA ARG A 147 -4.83 -6.53 14.87
C ARG A 147 -6.10 -7.36 15.04
N VAL A 148 -6.21 -8.18 16.09
CA VAL A 148 -7.44 -8.93 16.39
C VAL A 148 -8.59 -7.95 16.69
N ALA A 149 -8.34 -6.90 17.48
CA ALA A 149 -9.33 -5.88 17.77
C ALA A 149 -9.71 -5.05 16.53
N SER A 150 -8.74 -4.66 15.70
CA SER A 150 -9.01 -3.98 14.42
C SER A 150 -9.82 -4.85 13.46
N LEU A 151 -9.56 -6.16 13.42
CA LEU A 151 -10.35 -7.12 12.64
C LEU A 151 -11.79 -7.22 13.19
N ALA A 152 -11.95 -7.32 14.51
CA ALA A 152 -13.25 -7.33 15.16
C ALA A 152 -14.04 -6.02 14.88
N ALA A 153 -13.39 -4.86 14.97
CA ALA A 153 -13.98 -3.56 14.61
C ALA A 153 -14.33 -3.51 13.12
N GLY A 154 -13.45 -3.99 12.24
CA GLY A 154 -13.68 -4.07 10.80
C GLY A 154 -14.91 -4.92 10.44
N VAL A 155 -15.10 -6.06 11.11
CA VAL A 155 -16.25 -6.96 10.89
C VAL A 155 -17.52 -6.39 11.53
N LEU A 156 -17.49 -6.09 12.83
CA LEU A 156 -18.70 -5.71 13.59
C LEU A 156 -19.16 -4.30 13.23
N TYR A 157 -18.24 -3.34 13.19
CA TYR A 157 -18.57 -1.92 13.04
C TYR A 157 -18.45 -1.49 11.58
N GLY A 158 -17.38 -1.90 10.88
CA GLY A 158 -17.18 -1.62 9.46
C GLY A 158 -18.21 -2.32 8.57
N LEU A 159 -18.17 -3.65 8.48
CA LEU A 159 -19.10 -4.41 7.65
C LEU A 159 -20.53 -4.36 8.21
N GLY A 160 -20.71 -4.70 9.49
CA GLY A 160 -22.02 -4.75 10.15
C GLY A 160 -22.70 -3.38 10.25
N GLY A 161 -22.00 -2.39 10.78
CA GLY A 161 -22.57 -1.06 11.02
C GLY A 161 -22.49 -0.11 9.84
N CYS A 162 -21.30 0.11 9.28
CA CYS A 162 -21.09 1.09 8.24
C CYS A 162 -21.60 0.62 6.88
N ILE A 163 -21.33 -0.62 6.48
CA ILE A 163 -21.81 -1.13 5.19
C ILE A 163 -23.27 -1.61 5.30
N ILE A 164 -23.53 -2.68 6.05
CA ILE A 164 -24.87 -3.29 6.14
C ILE A 164 -25.88 -2.31 6.76
N GLY A 165 -25.51 -1.57 7.81
CA GLY A 165 -26.36 -0.57 8.45
C GLY A 165 -26.75 0.57 7.51
N VAL A 166 -25.81 1.15 6.75
CA VAL A 166 -26.13 2.19 5.74
C VAL A 166 -27.03 1.64 4.65
N LEU A 167 -26.76 0.44 4.16
CA LEU A 167 -27.59 -0.22 3.16
C LEU A 167 -29.03 -0.46 3.64
N TRP A 168 -29.19 -0.86 4.90
CA TRP A 168 -30.49 -1.03 5.55
C TRP A 168 -31.23 0.31 5.70
N LEU A 169 -30.54 1.35 6.16
CA LEU A 169 -31.11 2.69 6.33
C LEU A 169 -31.45 3.35 4.99
N LEU A 170 -30.64 3.11 3.95
CA LEU A 170 -30.89 3.60 2.60
C LEU A 170 -32.20 3.03 2.04
N ARG A 171 -32.46 1.73 2.24
CA ARG A 171 -33.75 1.11 1.86
C ARG A 171 -34.94 1.75 2.57
N GLN A 172 -34.78 2.16 3.81
CA GLN A 172 -35.80 2.83 4.59
C GLN A 172 -35.87 4.35 4.34
N ARG A 173 -35.01 4.87 3.46
CA ARG A 173 -34.85 6.31 3.19
C ARG A 173 -34.50 7.13 4.44
N ARG A 174 -33.84 6.49 5.39
CA ARG A 174 -33.41 7.07 6.67
C ARG A 174 -31.96 7.58 6.67
N LEU A 175 -31.28 7.53 5.52
CA LEU A 175 -29.86 7.86 5.41
C LEU A 175 -29.61 9.37 5.26
N LEU A 176 -28.78 9.94 6.15
CA LEU A 176 -28.33 11.33 6.10
C LEU A 176 -26.91 11.44 5.54
N TRP A 177 -26.79 11.50 4.22
CA TRP A 177 -25.49 11.45 3.55
C TRP A 177 -24.85 12.82 3.26
N LYS A 178 -25.64 13.87 2.99
CA LYS A 178 -25.08 15.19 2.60
C LYS A 178 -24.22 15.84 3.69
N PRO A 179 -24.70 15.97 4.96
CA PRO A 179 -23.87 16.58 6.00
C PRO A 179 -22.64 15.72 6.34
N ALA A 180 -22.79 14.39 6.27
CA ALA A 180 -21.70 13.45 6.48
C ALA A 180 -20.59 13.59 5.43
N LEU A 181 -20.94 13.80 4.15
CA LEU A 181 -19.96 14.11 3.09
C LEU A 181 -19.22 15.42 3.37
N VAL A 182 -19.92 16.47 3.80
CA VAL A 182 -19.29 17.75 4.12
C VAL A 182 -18.34 17.61 5.30
N ALA A 183 -18.78 16.93 6.37
CA ALA A 183 -17.92 16.69 7.54
C ALA A 183 -16.69 15.83 7.17
N GLY A 184 -16.88 14.77 6.39
CA GLY A 184 -15.78 13.95 5.85
C GLY A 184 -14.78 14.78 5.04
N ALA A 185 -15.28 15.63 4.14
CA ALA A 185 -14.44 16.50 3.33
C ALA A 185 -13.70 17.58 4.14
N VAL A 186 -14.30 18.11 5.22
CA VAL A 186 -13.63 19.08 6.11
C VAL A 186 -12.48 18.42 6.88
N VAL A 187 -12.74 17.28 7.51
CA VAL A 187 -11.70 16.54 8.27
C VAL A 187 -10.58 16.08 7.34
N ALA A 188 -10.93 15.46 6.21
CA ALA A 188 -9.94 15.02 5.23
C ALA A 188 -9.22 16.20 4.57
N GLY A 189 -9.88 17.34 4.38
CA GLY A 189 -9.28 18.57 3.88
C GLY A 189 -8.23 19.15 4.82
N LEU A 190 -8.48 19.15 6.13
CA LEU A 190 -7.48 19.53 7.13
C LEU A 190 -6.27 18.59 7.09
N ASN A 191 -6.49 17.28 7.00
CA ASN A 191 -5.40 16.30 6.90
C ASN A 191 -4.63 16.41 5.57
N ALA A 192 -5.32 16.69 4.46
CA ALA A 192 -4.69 16.98 3.18
C ALA A 192 -3.82 18.24 3.24
N LEU A 193 -4.30 19.30 3.88
CA LEU A 193 -3.52 20.51 4.12
C LEU A 193 -2.35 20.25 5.07
N ALA A 194 -2.51 19.39 6.09
CA ALA A 194 -1.43 18.99 6.99
C ALA A 194 -0.30 18.25 6.25
N ILE A 195 -0.63 17.38 5.30
CA ILE A 195 0.35 16.72 4.42
C ILE A 195 1.15 17.75 3.64
N LEU A 196 0.47 18.73 3.01
CA LEU A 196 1.13 19.79 2.26
C LEU A 196 1.97 20.71 3.17
N ALA A 197 1.49 21.02 4.38
CA ALA A 197 2.24 21.79 5.37
C ALA A 197 3.48 21.04 5.86
N ASN A 198 3.44 19.71 5.93
CA ASN A 198 4.57 18.85 6.28
C ASN A 198 5.56 18.63 5.12
N ALA A 199 5.35 19.25 3.96
CA ALA A 199 6.28 19.16 2.82
C ALA A 199 7.73 19.53 3.17
N PRO A 200 8.05 20.53 4.02
CA PRO A 200 9.44 20.80 4.42
C PRO A 200 10.09 19.64 5.18
N GLN A 201 9.33 18.92 6.02
CA GLN A 201 9.80 17.70 6.66
C GLN A 201 9.99 16.57 5.64
N ALA A 202 9.03 16.39 4.73
CA ALA A 202 9.14 15.42 3.64
C ALA A 202 10.32 15.71 2.69
N TRP A 203 10.75 16.98 2.60
CA TRP A 203 11.89 17.42 1.80
C TRP A 203 13.22 16.81 2.26
N PHE A 204 13.37 16.47 3.55
CA PHE A 204 14.57 15.77 4.03
C PHE A 204 14.67 14.33 3.51
N GLY A 205 13.53 13.69 3.26
CA GLY A 205 13.45 12.35 2.67
C GLY A 205 13.27 12.36 1.14
N TYR A 206 13.25 13.53 0.51
CA TYR A 206 13.04 13.67 -0.93
C TYR A 206 14.23 13.14 -1.71
N ASP A 207 13.93 12.28 -2.70
CA ASP A 207 14.93 11.77 -3.61
C ASP A 207 15.40 12.86 -4.59
N THR A 208 16.58 13.41 -4.32
CA THR A 208 17.26 14.41 -5.18
C THR A 208 17.55 13.94 -6.61
N ALA A 209 17.35 12.65 -6.92
CA ALA A 209 17.34 12.18 -8.30
C ALA A 209 16.15 12.71 -9.11
N GLN A 210 15.00 12.88 -8.47
CA GLN A 210 13.76 13.28 -9.10
C GLN A 210 13.71 14.80 -9.24
N SER A 211 12.97 15.34 -10.20
CA SER A 211 12.70 16.79 -10.25
C SER A 211 11.80 17.26 -9.09
N THR A 212 11.89 18.54 -8.73
CA THR A 212 11.04 19.14 -7.68
C THR A 212 9.56 19.11 -8.05
N GLY A 213 9.23 19.12 -9.35
CA GLY A 213 7.88 18.93 -9.85
C GLY A 213 7.31 17.54 -9.56
N VAL A 214 8.14 16.49 -9.59
CA VAL A 214 7.73 15.13 -9.19
C VAL A 214 7.43 15.09 -7.70
N PHE A 215 8.28 15.69 -6.87
CA PHE A 215 8.04 15.77 -5.42
C PHE A 215 6.69 16.41 -5.11
N TRP A 216 6.43 17.62 -5.64
CA TRP A 216 5.16 18.30 -5.40
C TRP A 216 3.98 17.57 -6.03
N GLY A 217 4.15 16.94 -7.19
CA GLY A 217 3.14 16.07 -7.81
C GLY A 217 2.74 14.89 -6.91
N GLN A 218 3.71 14.25 -6.26
CA GLN A 218 3.45 13.18 -5.28
C GLN A 218 2.77 13.72 -4.02
N GLN A 219 3.24 14.83 -3.44
CA GLN A 219 2.63 15.43 -2.25
C GLN A 219 1.18 15.85 -2.50
N ILE A 220 0.91 16.52 -3.63
CA ILE A 220 -0.45 16.91 -4.05
C ILE A 220 -1.29 15.66 -4.34
N GLY A 221 -0.72 14.65 -4.98
CA GLY A 221 -1.39 13.38 -5.27
C GLY A 221 -1.84 12.64 -4.00
N VAL A 222 -0.95 12.54 -3.00
CA VAL A 222 -1.28 11.94 -1.68
C VAL A 222 -2.31 12.79 -0.94
N ALA A 223 -2.16 14.12 -0.93
CA ALA A 223 -3.15 15.02 -0.32
C ALA A 223 -4.53 14.90 -0.98
N ALA A 224 -4.59 14.79 -2.31
CA ALA A 224 -5.83 14.58 -3.05
C ALA A 224 -6.45 13.20 -2.77
N LEU A 225 -5.63 12.15 -2.63
CA LEU A 225 -6.09 10.82 -2.24
C LEU A 225 -6.69 10.84 -0.82
N VAL A 226 -6.06 11.53 0.13
CA VAL A 226 -6.60 11.70 1.49
C VAL A 226 -7.90 12.50 1.47
N LEU A 227 -7.95 13.61 0.73
CA LEU A 227 -9.16 14.42 0.59
C LEU A 227 -10.35 13.61 0.02
N VAL A 228 -10.13 12.89 -1.09
CA VAL A 228 -11.20 12.14 -1.77
C VAL A 228 -11.46 10.81 -1.09
N GLY A 229 -10.46 9.93 -1.01
CA GLY A 229 -10.59 8.58 -0.45
C GLY A 229 -10.82 8.59 1.05
N GLY A 230 -10.00 9.34 1.80
CA GLY A 230 -10.18 9.53 3.24
C GLY A 230 -11.49 10.24 3.55
N GLY A 231 -11.83 11.31 2.83
CA GLY A 231 -13.09 12.03 3.03
C GLY A 231 -14.34 11.18 2.81
N LEU A 232 -14.34 10.29 1.81
CA LEU A 232 -15.43 9.34 1.57
C LEU A 232 -15.47 8.22 2.62
N GLY A 233 -14.33 7.71 3.05
CA GLY A 233 -14.24 6.74 4.15
C GLY A 233 -14.80 7.30 5.45
N LEU A 234 -14.41 8.52 5.81
CA LEU A 234 -14.95 9.25 6.96
C LEU A 234 -16.45 9.52 6.80
N ALA A 235 -16.89 9.95 5.63
CA ALA A 235 -18.31 10.18 5.37
C ALA A 235 -19.16 8.91 5.53
N LEU A 236 -18.65 7.74 5.15
CA LEU A 236 -19.32 6.46 5.36
C LEU A 236 -19.53 6.16 6.86
N VAL A 237 -18.49 6.39 7.67
CA VAL A 237 -18.57 6.24 9.13
C VAL A 237 -19.58 7.24 9.71
N PHE A 238 -19.48 8.53 9.35
CA PHE A 238 -20.35 9.59 9.88
C PHE A 238 -21.81 9.40 9.49
N MET A 239 -22.09 9.00 8.24
CA MET A 239 -23.47 8.76 7.80
C MET A 239 -24.09 7.55 8.50
N ALA A 240 -23.30 6.50 8.75
CA ALA A 240 -23.74 5.34 9.50
C ALA A 240 -24.05 5.71 10.96
N ALA A 241 -23.09 6.35 11.64
CA ALA A 241 -23.19 6.74 13.03
C ALA A 241 -24.39 7.65 13.31
N GLU A 242 -24.53 8.76 12.57
CA GLU A 242 -25.66 9.67 12.79
C GLU A 242 -27.00 9.01 12.44
N SER A 243 -27.09 8.31 11.31
CA SER A 243 -28.37 7.77 10.85
C SER A 243 -28.85 6.61 11.75
N LEU A 244 -27.93 5.78 12.27
CA LEU A 244 -28.23 4.73 13.25
C LEU A 244 -28.60 5.33 14.60
N SER A 245 -27.81 6.27 15.13
CA SER A 245 -28.07 6.89 16.43
C SER A 245 -29.36 7.69 16.45
N ARG A 246 -29.68 8.39 15.35
CA ARG A 246 -30.97 9.08 15.19
C ARG A 246 -32.17 8.15 15.28
N ARG A 247 -32.04 6.95 14.73
CA ARG A 247 -33.10 5.94 14.83
C ARG A 247 -33.13 5.30 16.21
N ALA A 248 -31.97 5.07 16.82
CA ALA A 248 -31.85 4.36 18.10
C ALA A 248 -32.24 5.21 19.31
N PHE A 249 -31.88 6.50 19.33
CA PHE A 249 -31.97 7.38 20.50
C PHE A 249 -32.80 8.62 20.18
N ALA A 250 -34.12 8.49 20.35
CA ALA A 250 -35.11 9.50 19.99
C ALA A 250 -34.95 10.85 20.73
N SER A 251 -34.47 10.83 21.98
CA SER A 251 -34.30 12.01 22.84
C SER A 251 -33.00 12.78 22.61
N HIS A 252 -32.05 12.20 21.88
CA HIS A 252 -30.79 12.90 21.58
C HIS A 252 -31.06 14.06 20.60
N PRO A 253 -30.31 15.17 20.72
CA PRO A 253 -30.39 16.25 19.75
C PRO A 253 -29.84 15.81 18.39
N GLN A 254 -30.40 16.35 17.32
CA GLN A 254 -29.94 16.12 15.95
C GLN A 254 -28.54 16.71 15.76
N LEU A 255 -27.50 15.86 15.60
CA LEU A 255 -26.08 16.28 15.60
C LEU A 255 -25.80 17.41 14.60
N TRP A 256 -26.25 17.26 13.36
CA TRP A 256 -26.01 18.26 12.30
C TRP A 256 -26.73 19.60 12.52
N ARG A 257 -27.65 19.71 13.49
CA ARG A 257 -28.39 20.93 13.82
C ARG A 257 -28.03 21.53 15.18
N VAL A 258 -27.12 20.93 15.95
CA VAL A 258 -26.76 21.41 17.31
C VAL A 258 -26.16 22.82 17.31
N TRP A 259 -25.52 23.24 16.22
CA TRP A 259 -24.96 24.58 16.05
C TRP A 259 -25.85 25.56 15.25
N SER A 260 -27.11 25.19 15.02
CA SER A 260 -28.10 26.06 14.37
C SER A 260 -28.46 27.27 15.23
N ARG A 261 -29.12 28.27 14.63
CA ARG A 261 -29.60 29.47 15.34
C ARG A 261 -30.59 29.14 16.46
N GLU A 262 -31.31 28.03 16.34
CA GLU A 262 -32.34 27.58 17.28
C GLU A 262 -31.76 26.71 18.41
N ALA A 263 -30.81 25.81 18.10
CA ALA A 263 -30.25 24.87 19.08
C ALA A 263 -29.09 25.44 19.90
N ALA A 264 -28.15 26.14 19.25
CA ALA A 264 -26.89 26.54 19.89
C ALA A 264 -27.07 27.43 21.12
N PRO A 265 -27.93 28.48 21.10
CA PRO A 265 -28.14 29.35 22.25
C PRO A 265 -29.13 28.72 23.25
N THR A 266 -28.92 27.44 23.62
CA THR A 266 -29.71 26.74 24.64
C THR A 266 -28.80 26.20 25.76
N PRO A 267 -29.25 26.17 27.03
CA PRO A 267 -28.49 25.56 28.11
C PRO A 267 -28.19 24.08 27.87
N ALA A 268 -29.05 23.38 27.14
CA ALA A 268 -28.86 21.97 26.80
C ALA A 268 -27.67 21.72 25.87
N VAL A 269 -27.43 22.61 24.90
CA VAL A 269 -26.24 22.53 24.03
C VAL A 269 -25.02 23.06 24.75
N LEU A 270 -25.12 24.18 25.49
CA LEU A 270 -24.02 24.69 26.30
C LEU A 270 -23.50 23.65 27.29
N GLY A 271 -24.38 22.98 28.04
CA GLY A 271 -24.00 21.97 29.02
C GLY A 271 -23.30 20.75 28.39
N ARG A 272 -23.68 20.36 27.17
CA ARG A 272 -22.99 19.29 26.41
C ARG A 272 -21.61 19.74 25.94
N THR A 273 -21.50 20.98 25.47
CA THR A 273 -20.23 21.56 25.05
C THR A 273 -19.27 21.70 26.24
N LEU A 274 -19.71 22.33 27.33
CA LEU A 274 -18.92 22.46 28.56
C LEU A 274 -18.59 21.11 29.19
N GLY A 275 -19.53 20.16 29.17
CA GLY A 275 -19.29 18.79 29.63
C GLY A 275 -18.08 18.17 28.97
N GLY A 276 -17.96 18.26 27.63
CA GLY A 276 -16.79 17.76 26.91
C GLY A 276 -15.47 18.34 27.43
N TYR A 277 -15.40 19.66 27.63
CA TYR A 277 -14.20 20.31 28.17
C TYR A 277 -13.90 19.94 29.62
N LEU A 278 -14.92 19.83 30.47
CA LEU A 278 -14.75 19.54 31.90
C LEU A 278 -14.22 18.12 32.16
N PHE A 279 -14.45 17.17 31.23
CA PHE A 279 -13.90 15.82 31.34
C PHE A 279 -12.42 15.73 30.93
N VAL A 280 -11.89 16.66 30.12
CA VAL A 280 -10.49 16.64 29.67
C VAL A 280 -9.47 16.61 30.83
N PRO A 281 -9.52 17.49 31.85
CA PRO A 281 -8.58 17.43 32.96
C PRO A 281 -8.73 16.16 33.81
N LEU A 282 -9.93 15.59 33.90
CA LEU A 282 -10.16 14.32 34.61
C LEU A 282 -9.49 13.15 33.86
N GLU A 283 -9.59 13.14 32.54
CA GLU A 283 -8.94 12.18 31.65
C GLU A 283 -7.41 12.25 31.77
N LEU A 284 -6.84 13.46 31.71
CA LEU A 284 -5.41 13.70 31.88
C LEU A 284 -4.91 13.25 33.26
N ALA A 285 -5.68 13.54 34.32
CA ALA A 285 -5.36 13.09 35.67
C ALA A 285 -5.42 11.57 35.80
N LEU A 286 -6.41 10.91 35.19
CA LEU A 286 -6.55 9.46 35.17
C LEU A 286 -5.36 8.80 34.50
N ILE A 287 -4.95 9.25 33.31
CA ILE A 287 -3.83 8.68 32.56
C ILE A 287 -2.49 8.95 33.26
N SER A 288 -2.29 10.17 33.77
CA SER A 288 -1.09 10.51 34.55
C SER A 288 -0.99 9.65 35.81
N GLY A 289 -2.10 9.47 36.54
CA GLY A 289 -2.18 8.60 37.70
C GLY A 289 -1.95 7.13 37.35
N PHE A 290 -2.51 6.66 36.23
CA PHE A 290 -2.31 5.31 35.72
C PHE A 290 -0.84 5.03 35.44
N TYR A 291 -0.14 5.92 34.72
CA TYR A 291 1.29 5.76 34.46
C TYR A 291 2.13 5.88 35.71
N PHE A 292 1.80 6.80 36.62
CA PHE A 292 2.48 6.89 37.90
C PHE A 292 2.38 5.56 38.67
N VAL A 293 1.18 5.00 38.80
CA VAL A 293 0.95 3.74 39.54
C VAL A 293 1.61 2.56 38.85
N THR A 294 1.39 2.39 37.54
CA THR A 294 1.87 1.22 36.80
C THR A 294 3.40 1.18 36.68
N ASN A 295 4.03 2.33 36.44
CA ASN A 295 5.49 2.42 36.41
C ASN A 295 6.09 2.23 37.81
N ARG A 296 5.50 2.82 38.86
CA ARG A 296 6.06 2.82 40.23
C ARG A 296 5.88 1.51 40.98
N TYR A 297 4.73 0.85 40.82
CA TYR A 297 4.33 -0.31 41.63
C TYR A 297 4.28 -1.63 40.86
N PHE A 298 4.00 -1.60 39.55
CA PHE A 298 3.90 -2.82 38.73
C PHE A 298 5.10 -3.04 37.81
N GLY A 299 6.04 -2.09 37.75
CA GLY A 299 7.22 -2.18 36.88
C GLY A 299 6.87 -2.19 35.40
N TRP A 300 5.70 -1.64 35.03
CA TRP A 300 5.32 -1.51 33.63
C TRP A 300 6.24 -0.49 32.96
N TRP A 301 6.45 -0.71 31.66
CA TRP A 301 7.29 0.17 30.86
C TRP A 301 6.49 0.70 29.68
N GLN A 302 6.50 2.03 29.52
CA GLN A 302 5.98 2.71 28.34
C GLN A 302 6.97 3.78 27.90
N PRO A 303 7.30 3.88 26.60
CA PRO A 303 8.25 4.85 26.12
C PRO A 303 7.60 6.23 25.98
N SER A 304 8.30 7.25 26.49
CA SER A 304 7.84 8.65 26.46
C SER A 304 7.70 9.21 25.04
N GLU A 305 8.45 8.69 24.06
CA GLU A 305 8.37 9.10 22.66
C GLU A 305 7.04 8.76 21.99
N SER A 306 6.27 7.80 22.53
CA SER A 306 4.92 7.51 22.05
C SER A 306 3.90 8.60 22.41
N LEU A 307 4.27 9.55 23.27
CA LEU A 307 3.39 10.63 23.74
C LEU A 307 3.55 11.93 22.94
N SER A 308 4.66 12.14 22.22
CA SER A 308 4.90 13.36 21.44
C SER A 308 5.93 13.19 20.32
N ASP A 309 5.63 13.68 19.12
CA ASP A 309 6.57 13.70 17.99
C ASP A 309 7.10 15.13 17.75
N PRO A 310 8.38 15.43 18.03
CA PRO A 310 8.95 16.75 17.81
C PRO A 310 9.06 17.13 16.33
N ASN A 311 8.96 16.18 15.39
CA ASN A 311 9.07 16.46 13.96
C ASN A 311 7.94 17.35 13.43
N ILE A 312 6.83 17.51 14.17
CA ILE A 312 5.76 18.45 13.82
C ILE A 312 6.28 19.90 13.72
N LEU A 313 7.37 20.23 14.42
CA LEU A 313 8.02 21.53 14.37
C LEU A 313 8.72 21.81 13.04
N GLY A 314 9.05 20.76 12.27
CA GLY A 314 9.58 20.86 10.90
C GLY A 314 8.52 21.21 9.85
N SER A 315 7.24 21.26 10.23
CA SER A 315 6.13 21.65 9.35
C SER A 315 6.14 23.15 9.05
N ALA A 316 5.63 23.55 7.89
CA ALA A 316 5.36 24.95 7.58
C ALA A 316 4.26 25.54 8.48
N LEU A 317 3.36 24.70 9.00
CA LEU A 317 2.31 25.08 9.94
C LEU A 317 2.15 24.00 11.04
N PRO A 318 3.03 23.98 12.07
CA PRO A 318 3.05 22.95 13.11
C PRO A 318 1.71 22.66 13.80
N ALA A 319 0.82 23.64 13.91
CA ALA A 319 -0.51 23.47 14.51
C ALA A 319 -1.45 22.56 13.71
N LEU A 320 -1.28 22.48 12.39
CA LEU A 320 -2.28 21.89 11.50
C LEU A 320 -2.38 20.36 11.64
N SER A 321 -1.25 19.68 11.83
CA SER A 321 -1.22 18.23 12.01
C SER A 321 -1.91 17.78 13.31
N PRO A 322 -1.60 18.35 14.50
CA PRO A 322 -2.36 18.09 15.73
C PRO A 322 -3.86 18.37 15.59
N ILE A 323 -4.26 19.50 14.97
CA ILE A 323 -5.68 19.85 14.79
C ILE A 323 -6.40 18.82 13.90
N GLY A 324 -5.81 18.46 12.76
CA GLY A 324 -6.41 17.52 11.82
C GLY A 324 -6.52 16.10 12.37
N MET A 325 -5.45 15.60 13.01
CA MET A 325 -5.43 14.26 13.61
C MET A 325 -6.38 14.15 14.79
N ALA A 326 -6.36 15.11 15.71
CA ALA A 326 -7.24 15.10 16.89
C ALA A 326 -8.73 15.23 16.51
N LEU A 327 -9.05 16.07 15.52
CA LEU A 327 -10.42 16.16 15.00
C LEU A 327 -10.84 14.85 14.32
N GLN A 328 -9.96 14.21 13.55
CA GLN A 328 -10.24 12.94 12.93
C GLN A 328 -10.48 11.85 13.97
N ALA A 329 -9.58 11.69 14.94
CA ALA A 329 -9.70 10.70 16.02
C ALA A 329 -10.99 10.93 16.82
N GLY A 330 -11.16 12.13 17.39
CA GLY A 330 -12.32 12.44 18.22
C GLY A 330 -13.66 12.39 17.50
N PHE A 331 -13.71 12.63 16.18
CA PHE A 331 -14.97 12.54 15.43
C PHE A 331 -15.22 11.14 14.84
N MET A 332 -14.22 10.54 14.20
CA MET A 332 -14.31 9.22 13.56
C MET A 332 -14.43 8.10 14.58
N GLU A 333 -13.59 8.10 15.61
CA GLU A 333 -13.57 6.99 16.55
C GLU A 333 -14.82 6.99 17.44
N GLU A 334 -15.31 8.16 17.84
CA GLU A 334 -16.58 8.26 18.57
C GLU A 334 -17.78 7.84 17.70
N CYS A 335 -17.75 8.14 16.40
CA CYS A 335 -18.74 7.62 15.47
C CYS A 335 -18.66 6.09 15.34
N LEU A 336 -17.46 5.55 15.13
CA LEU A 336 -17.23 4.14 14.80
C LEU A 336 -17.33 3.21 16.01
N PHE A 337 -16.73 3.57 17.14
CA PHE A 337 -16.65 2.74 18.34
C PHE A 337 -17.77 3.02 19.35
N ARG A 338 -18.47 4.17 19.29
CA ARG A 338 -19.57 4.45 20.22
C ARG A 338 -20.90 4.44 19.51
N ALA A 339 -21.13 5.40 18.63
CA ALA A 339 -22.44 5.57 18.03
C ALA A 339 -22.88 4.35 17.22
N VAL A 340 -22.03 3.79 16.36
CA VAL A 340 -22.38 2.60 15.56
C VAL A 340 -22.76 1.39 16.42
N PRO A 341 -21.88 0.83 17.27
CA PRO A 341 -22.20 -0.40 18.01
C PRO A 341 -23.34 -0.23 19.02
N LEU A 342 -23.38 0.89 19.76
CA LEU A 342 -24.43 1.11 20.77
C LEU A 342 -25.79 1.35 20.11
N SER A 343 -25.84 1.99 18.95
CA SER A 343 -27.09 2.16 18.20
C SER A 343 -27.57 0.85 17.60
N LEU A 344 -26.67 0.03 17.05
CA LEU A 344 -27.03 -1.31 16.57
C LEU A 344 -27.55 -2.18 17.71
N ALA A 345 -26.88 -2.18 18.85
CA ALA A 345 -27.31 -2.91 20.05
C ALA A 345 -28.70 -2.46 20.52
N ALA A 346 -28.97 -1.15 20.52
CA ALA A 346 -30.28 -0.63 20.86
C ALA A 346 -31.38 -1.09 19.87
N LEU A 347 -31.11 -1.02 18.56
CA LEU A 347 -32.08 -1.35 17.50
C LEU A 347 -32.33 -2.86 17.37
N ILE A 348 -31.28 -3.67 17.50
CA ILE A 348 -31.38 -5.14 17.50
C ILE A 348 -32.06 -5.58 18.79
N GLY A 349 -31.66 -5.04 19.93
CA GLY A 349 -32.23 -5.39 21.23
C GLY A 349 -33.69 -5.00 21.36
N GLU A 350 -34.13 -3.91 20.72
CA GLU A 350 -35.56 -3.56 20.62
C GLU A 350 -36.37 -4.59 19.81
N ARG A 351 -35.76 -5.21 18.79
CA ARG A 351 -36.43 -6.27 18.01
C ARG A 351 -36.59 -7.58 18.79
N PHE A 352 -35.68 -7.87 19.72
CA PHE A 352 -35.65 -9.10 20.51
C PHE A 352 -36.03 -8.90 22.00
N ASP A 353 -36.61 -7.74 22.34
CA ASP A 353 -37.01 -7.35 23.70
C ASP A 353 -35.89 -7.46 24.77
N CYS A 354 -34.64 -7.27 24.36
CA CYS A 354 -33.45 -7.37 25.22
C CYS A 354 -32.59 -6.09 25.19
N ARG A 355 -33.21 -4.95 24.87
CA ARG A 355 -32.54 -3.66 24.61
C ARG A 355 -31.51 -3.26 25.67
N ARG A 356 -31.88 -3.29 26.95
CA ARG A 356 -30.97 -2.85 28.04
C ARG A 356 -29.76 -3.78 28.17
N SER A 357 -29.98 -5.09 28.14
CA SER A 357 -28.93 -6.11 28.24
C SER A 357 -27.97 -6.04 27.06
N LEU A 358 -28.49 -5.86 25.84
CA LEU A 358 -27.66 -5.78 24.63
C LEU A 358 -26.86 -4.48 24.57
N ILE A 359 -27.43 -3.35 25.02
CA ILE A 359 -26.67 -2.10 25.18
C ILE A 359 -25.56 -2.27 26.22
N GLY A 360 -25.84 -2.91 27.36
CA GLY A 360 -24.84 -3.20 28.39
C GLY A 360 -23.68 -4.06 27.88
N ALA A 361 -23.99 -5.15 27.16
CA ALA A 361 -22.97 -5.99 26.54
C ALA A 361 -22.16 -5.24 25.47
N ALA A 362 -22.83 -4.45 24.64
CA ALA A 362 -22.18 -3.64 23.61
C ALA A 362 -21.29 -2.53 24.20
N LEU A 363 -21.66 -1.95 25.34
CA LEU A 363 -20.87 -0.95 26.07
C LEU A 363 -19.52 -1.53 26.52
N VAL A 364 -19.52 -2.76 27.05
CA VAL A 364 -18.29 -3.46 27.44
C VAL A 364 -17.48 -3.87 26.21
N LEU A 365 -18.14 -4.48 25.21
CA LEU A 365 -17.47 -4.97 24.01
C LEU A 365 -16.80 -3.83 23.24
N GLN A 366 -17.48 -2.70 23.03
CA GLN A 366 -16.88 -1.56 22.33
C GLN A 366 -15.70 -0.98 23.07
N ALA A 367 -15.74 -0.94 24.41
CA ALA A 367 -14.64 -0.42 25.19
C ALA A 367 -13.42 -1.32 25.09
N LEU A 368 -13.63 -2.64 25.16
CA LEU A 368 -12.57 -3.63 24.97
C LEU A 368 -11.96 -3.54 23.57
N VAL A 369 -12.79 -3.48 22.52
CA VAL A 369 -12.32 -3.42 21.13
C VAL A 369 -11.58 -2.12 20.85
N PHE A 370 -12.08 -0.98 21.34
CA PHE A 370 -11.40 0.32 21.24
C PHE A 370 -10.03 0.29 21.92
N ALA A 371 -9.98 -0.13 23.18
CA ALA A 371 -8.74 -0.14 23.96
C ALA A 371 -7.71 -1.13 23.39
N ALA A 372 -8.18 -2.32 22.97
CA ALA A 372 -7.35 -3.34 22.35
C ALA A 372 -6.80 -2.90 21.00
N ALA A 373 -7.56 -2.15 20.17
CA ALA A 373 -7.10 -1.65 18.87
C ALA A 373 -5.87 -0.73 18.98
N HIS A 374 -5.66 -0.12 20.15
CA HIS A 374 -4.51 0.71 20.47
C HIS A 374 -3.39 -0.06 21.18
N ALA A 375 -3.48 -1.38 21.36
CA ALA A 375 -2.43 -2.15 22.00
C ALA A 375 -1.11 -2.22 21.19
N ASN A 376 -1.10 -1.71 19.96
CA ASN A 376 0.07 -1.67 19.08
C ASN A 376 1.13 -0.65 19.49
N TYR A 377 0.79 0.33 20.34
CA TYR A 377 1.78 1.21 20.95
C TYR A 377 2.77 0.37 21.78
N PRO A 378 4.09 0.64 21.69
CA PRO A 378 5.07 -0.10 22.46
C PRO A 378 4.80 0.07 23.95
N GLY A 379 4.66 -1.05 24.67
CA GLY A 379 4.43 -1.04 26.10
C GLY A 379 4.50 -2.44 26.69
N PHE A 380 5.04 -2.55 27.89
CA PHE A 380 5.13 -3.79 28.65
C PHE A 380 4.32 -3.68 29.95
N PRO A 381 3.46 -4.65 30.27
CA PRO A 381 3.10 -5.83 29.47
C PRO A 381 2.33 -5.44 28.20
N ALA A 382 2.23 -6.39 27.26
CA ALA A 382 1.65 -6.14 25.94
C ALA A 382 0.18 -5.64 25.95
N TYR A 383 -0.55 -5.90 27.03
CA TYR A 383 -1.94 -5.47 27.22
C TYR A 383 -2.07 -4.16 28.01
N SER A 384 -0.96 -3.48 28.35
CA SER A 384 -0.98 -2.28 29.20
C SER A 384 -1.91 -1.19 28.67
N ARG A 385 -1.83 -0.88 27.38
CA ARG A 385 -2.69 0.11 26.70
C ARG A 385 -4.17 -0.31 26.65
N LEU A 386 -4.45 -1.61 26.60
CA LEU A 386 -5.81 -2.14 26.68
C LEU A 386 -6.42 -1.83 28.04
N ILE A 387 -5.68 -2.06 29.14
CA ILE A 387 -6.18 -1.76 30.49
C ILE A 387 -6.33 -0.25 30.68
N GLU A 388 -5.35 0.53 30.21
CA GLU A 388 -5.35 1.99 30.29
C GLU A 388 -6.62 2.60 29.69
N LEU A 389 -6.96 2.22 28.45
CA LEU A 389 -8.05 2.84 27.70
C LEU A 389 -9.42 2.21 27.96
N PHE A 390 -9.49 1.05 28.61
CA PHE A 390 -10.77 0.35 28.82
C PHE A 390 -11.73 1.16 29.69
N VAL A 391 -11.26 1.74 30.80
CA VAL A 391 -12.09 2.53 31.72
C VAL A 391 -12.55 3.85 31.08
N PRO A 392 -11.66 4.68 30.49
CA PRO A 392 -12.03 5.81 29.64
C PRO A 392 -13.13 5.47 28.63
N ALA A 393 -12.92 4.39 27.87
CA ALA A 393 -13.82 3.96 26.81
C ALA A 393 -15.22 3.58 27.30
N LEU A 394 -15.34 3.05 28.53
CA LEU A 394 -16.63 2.81 29.18
C LEU A 394 -17.30 4.13 29.57
N ILE A 395 -16.55 5.06 30.18
CA ILE A 395 -17.05 6.38 30.59
C ILE A 395 -17.56 7.14 29.37
N TRP A 396 -16.80 7.17 28.27
CA TRP A 396 -17.21 7.84 27.03
C TRP A 396 -18.47 7.20 26.44
N GLY A 397 -18.59 5.87 26.48
CA GLY A 397 -19.81 5.18 26.08
C GLY A 397 -21.04 5.57 26.91
N LEU A 398 -20.87 5.73 28.22
CA LEU A 398 -21.94 6.21 29.12
C LEU A 398 -22.31 7.68 28.84
N ILE A 399 -21.33 8.53 28.60
CA ILE A 399 -21.55 9.93 28.19
C ILE A 399 -22.35 9.97 26.89
N PHE A 400 -21.99 9.17 25.89
CA PHE A 400 -22.74 9.06 24.63
C PHE A 400 -24.20 8.62 24.87
N LEU A 401 -24.42 7.55 25.65
CA LEU A 401 -25.78 7.04 25.91
C LEU A 401 -26.66 8.11 26.56
N ARG A 402 -26.09 8.92 27.47
CA ARG A 402 -26.83 9.96 28.20
C ARG A 402 -27.01 11.25 27.41
N PHE A 403 -25.97 11.72 26.72
CA PHE A 403 -25.89 13.09 26.20
C PHE A 403 -25.76 13.18 24.67
N GLY A 404 -25.51 12.06 23.99
CA GLY A 404 -25.25 12.01 22.54
C GLY A 404 -23.77 12.24 22.20
N LEU A 405 -23.48 12.36 20.90
CA LEU A 405 -22.11 12.40 20.35
C LEU A 405 -21.32 13.69 20.67
N LEU A 406 -21.97 14.85 20.73
CA LEU A 406 -21.27 16.14 20.86
C LEU A 406 -20.27 16.21 22.04
N PRO A 407 -20.64 15.85 23.29
CA PRO A 407 -19.69 15.91 24.42
C PRO A 407 -18.52 14.94 24.27
N THR A 408 -18.73 13.73 23.77
CA THR A 408 -17.64 12.74 23.62
C THR A 408 -16.67 13.13 22.52
N ILE A 409 -17.17 13.68 21.41
CA ILE A 409 -16.33 14.23 20.33
C ILE A 409 -15.45 15.37 20.87
N ILE A 410 -16.03 16.31 21.60
CA ILE A 410 -15.27 17.46 22.14
C ILE A 410 -14.22 16.96 23.15
N LEU A 411 -14.62 16.07 24.07
CA LEU A 411 -13.71 15.47 25.03
C LEU A 411 -12.51 14.81 24.34
N HIS A 412 -12.77 13.87 23.43
CA HIS A 412 -11.73 13.10 22.76
C HIS A 412 -10.85 13.99 21.88
N ALA A 413 -11.45 14.85 21.04
CA ALA A 413 -10.68 15.74 20.16
C ALA A 413 -9.83 16.75 20.94
N VAL A 414 -10.31 17.31 22.04
CA VAL A 414 -9.53 18.26 22.84
C VAL A 414 -8.45 17.54 23.65
N PHE A 415 -8.75 16.36 24.19
CA PHE A 415 -7.77 15.52 24.87
C PHE A 415 -6.58 15.19 23.96
N ASP A 416 -6.84 14.70 22.75
CA ASP A 416 -5.80 14.40 21.75
C ASP A 416 -5.06 15.65 21.32
N LEU A 417 -5.78 16.75 21.08
CA LEU A 417 -5.17 18.01 20.66
C LEU A 417 -4.17 18.54 21.71
N VAL A 418 -4.49 18.42 23.00
CA VAL A 418 -3.58 18.82 24.08
C VAL A 418 -2.29 17.99 24.03
N LEU A 419 -2.38 16.67 23.91
CA LEU A 419 -1.20 15.79 23.90
C LEU A 419 -0.37 15.95 22.62
N MET A 420 -1.02 15.95 21.46
CA MET A 420 -0.34 16.06 20.16
C MET A 420 0.31 17.43 19.94
N ALA A 421 -0.20 18.49 20.58
CA ALA A 421 0.34 19.84 20.43
C ALA A 421 1.46 20.18 21.43
N ILE A 422 1.82 19.30 22.37
CA ILE A 422 2.86 19.57 23.39
C ILE A 422 4.13 20.20 22.76
N PRO A 423 4.74 19.65 21.69
CA PRO A 423 5.94 20.24 21.12
C PRO A 423 5.77 21.69 20.63
N VAL A 424 4.57 22.07 20.17
CA VAL A 424 4.27 23.46 19.73
C VAL A 424 4.30 24.44 20.90
N PHE A 425 3.95 23.98 22.11
CA PHE A 425 3.98 24.78 23.33
C PHE A 425 5.32 24.77 24.05
N LEU A 426 6.26 23.90 23.65
CA LEU A 426 7.63 23.85 24.19
C LEU A 426 8.59 24.80 23.47
N VAL A 427 8.15 25.46 22.40
CA VAL A 427 8.97 26.36 21.57
C VAL A 427 8.51 27.80 21.73
N GLU A 428 9.46 28.73 21.80
CA GLU A 428 9.22 30.16 21.92
C GLU A 428 9.43 30.90 20.58
N GLY A 429 8.74 32.03 20.42
CA GLY A 429 8.90 32.96 19.29
C GLY A 429 7.62 33.21 18.51
N ARG A 430 7.58 34.30 17.71
CA ARG A 430 6.37 34.79 17.04
C ARG A 430 5.63 33.76 16.17
N VAL A 431 6.37 32.89 15.48
CA VAL A 431 5.77 31.82 14.66
C VAL A 431 5.20 30.72 15.55
N ALA A 432 5.86 30.39 16.67
CA ALA A 432 5.34 29.45 17.65
C ALA A 432 4.07 30.01 18.32
N GLU A 433 4.05 31.28 18.72
CA GLU A 433 2.88 31.97 19.29
C GLU A 433 1.66 31.92 18.34
N LEU A 434 1.86 32.13 17.04
CA LEU A 434 0.78 31.98 16.05
C LEU A 434 0.24 30.56 16.02
N ASN A 435 1.11 29.54 16.03
CA ASN A 435 0.68 28.14 16.04
C ASN A 435 -0.02 27.76 17.35
N GLN A 436 0.47 28.24 18.49
CA GLN A 436 -0.20 28.07 19.79
C GLN A 436 -1.59 28.71 19.76
N ALA A 437 -1.72 29.93 19.23
CA ALA A 437 -3.01 30.59 19.07
C ALA A 437 -3.96 29.82 18.14
N LEU A 438 -3.46 29.21 17.07
CA LEU A 438 -4.26 28.34 16.19
C LEU A 438 -4.75 27.08 16.91
N VAL A 439 -3.89 26.43 17.71
CA VAL A 439 -4.27 25.26 18.53
C VAL A 439 -5.34 25.65 19.55
N VAL A 440 -5.14 26.75 20.30
CA VAL A 440 -6.12 27.25 21.26
C VAL A 440 -7.44 27.63 20.55
N GLY A 441 -7.35 28.31 19.41
CA GLY A 441 -8.51 28.68 18.59
C GLY A 441 -9.32 27.47 18.13
N ALA A 442 -8.64 26.41 17.67
CA ALA A 442 -9.29 25.15 17.31
C ALA A 442 -9.97 24.50 18.53
N ALA A 443 -9.26 24.44 19.67
CA ALA A 443 -9.80 23.87 20.91
C ALA A 443 -11.06 24.61 21.38
N VAL A 444 -11.10 25.95 21.32
CA VAL A 444 -12.21 26.78 21.82
C VAL A 444 -13.38 26.90 20.83
N THR A 445 -13.19 26.52 19.55
CA THR A 445 -14.19 26.70 18.48
C THR A 445 -15.60 26.20 18.84
N PRO A 446 -15.81 24.99 19.38
CA PRO A 446 -17.14 24.53 19.81
C PRO A 446 -17.85 25.48 20.79
N LEU A 447 -17.13 25.97 21.80
CA LEU A 447 -17.67 26.92 22.78
C LEU A 447 -17.91 28.30 22.15
N ALA A 448 -16.97 28.78 21.34
CA ALA A 448 -17.09 30.06 20.64
C ALA A 448 -18.35 30.12 19.76
N VAL A 449 -18.68 29.03 19.04
CA VAL A 449 -19.90 28.94 18.23
C VAL A 449 -21.16 29.08 19.09
N VAL A 450 -21.22 28.41 20.25
CA VAL A 450 -22.35 28.49 21.19
C VAL A 450 -22.50 29.90 21.76
N LEU A 451 -21.41 30.50 22.23
CA LEU A 451 -21.41 31.84 22.81
C LEU A 451 -21.76 32.91 21.77
N TRP A 452 -21.20 32.83 20.56
CA TRP A 452 -21.52 33.75 19.47
C TRP A 452 -23.00 33.68 19.07
N ARG A 453 -23.57 32.47 19.00
CA ARG A 453 -25.01 32.28 18.75
C ARG A 453 -25.85 32.83 19.90
N ARG A 454 -25.40 32.67 21.15
CA ARG A 454 -26.05 33.25 22.33
C ARG A 454 -26.04 34.77 22.32
N VAL A 455 -24.92 35.40 21.96
CA VAL A 455 -24.82 36.87 21.84
C VAL A 455 -25.78 37.37 20.76
N ARG A 456 -25.78 36.73 19.58
CA ARG A 456 -26.71 37.10 18.49
C ARG A 456 -28.19 36.88 18.83
N ALA A 457 -28.49 35.88 19.66
CA ALA A 457 -29.86 35.60 20.08
C ALA A 457 -30.37 36.53 21.20
N GLY A 458 -29.49 37.25 21.90
CA GLY A 458 -29.84 38.14 23.02
C GLY A 458 -30.29 37.43 24.31
N ARG A 459 -30.82 36.20 24.23
CA ARG A 459 -31.25 35.37 25.36
C ARG A 459 -30.96 33.88 25.18
N TRP A 460 -31.10 33.09 26.24
CA TRP A 460 -31.08 31.63 26.20
C TRP A 460 -32.48 31.10 25.85
N PHE A 461 -32.57 30.10 24.97
CA PHE A 461 -33.82 29.38 24.67
C PHE A 461 -33.85 27.99 25.32
N ALA A 462 -35.05 27.39 25.39
CA ALA A 462 -35.18 25.96 25.58
C ALA A 462 -34.91 25.21 24.26
N LEU A 463 -34.33 24.02 24.32
CA LEU A 463 -34.09 23.20 23.13
C LEU A 463 -35.44 22.71 22.57
N PRO A 464 -35.84 23.11 21.34
CA PRO A 464 -37.11 22.69 20.77
C PRO A 464 -37.16 21.17 20.53
N GLU A 465 -38.30 20.54 20.78
CA GLU A 465 -38.51 19.11 20.49
C GLU A 465 -38.34 18.79 19.00
N SER A 466 -38.58 19.76 18.11
CA SER A 466 -38.34 19.65 16.66
C SER A 466 -36.87 19.41 16.30
N LEU A 467 -35.94 19.65 17.24
CA LEU A 467 -34.51 19.41 17.11
C LEU A 467 -34.04 18.13 17.81
N ALA A 468 -34.96 17.38 18.44
CA ALA A 468 -34.69 16.02 18.88
C ALA A 468 -34.75 15.05 17.69
N ASN A 469 -34.09 13.90 17.83
CA ASN A 469 -34.07 12.87 16.79
C ASN A 469 -35.48 12.34 16.45
N ALA A 470 -36.37 12.26 17.43
CA ALA A 470 -37.77 11.82 17.27
C ALA A 470 -38.56 12.64 16.22
N ALA A 471 -38.27 13.94 16.11
CA ALA A 471 -39.01 14.84 15.23
C ALA A 471 -38.58 14.75 13.76
N TRP A 472 -37.50 14.03 13.44
CA TRP A 472 -37.03 13.88 12.07
C TRP A 472 -37.80 12.78 11.33
N GLN A 473 -38.37 13.12 10.17
CA GLN A 473 -39.05 12.16 9.30
C GLN A 473 -38.33 12.00 7.95
N PRO A 474 -38.32 10.78 7.37
CA PRO A 474 -37.79 10.53 6.03
C PRO A 474 -38.52 11.39 4.98
N GLY A 475 -37.76 11.96 4.03
CA GLY A 475 -38.38 12.66 2.89
C GLY A 475 -39.22 11.71 2.03
N ALA A 476 -40.36 12.21 1.52
CA ALA A 476 -41.24 11.46 0.61
C ALA A 476 -40.50 11.03 -0.66
N ALA A 477 -40.92 9.90 -1.27
CA ALA A 477 -40.38 9.44 -2.55
C ALA A 477 -40.56 10.55 -3.60
N LYS A 478 -39.47 11.13 -4.11
CA LYS A 478 -39.56 11.69 -5.46
C LYS A 478 -39.56 10.51 -6.43
N SER A 479 -40.71 10.22 -7.02
CA SER A 479 -40.83 9.30 -8.16
C SER A 479 -39.98 9.88 -9.29
N SER A 480 -38.73 9.42 -9.42
CA SER A 480 -37.93 9.67 -10.61
C SER A 480 -38.10 8.49 -11.56
N LEU A 481 -39.33 8.25 -12.01
CA LEU A 481 -39.56 7.56 -13.27
C LEU A 481 -39.21 8.56 -14.37
N THR A 482 -37.93 8.79 -14.61
CA THR A 482 -37.52 9.33 -15.91
C THR A 482 -37.85 8.26 -16.93
N ALA A 483 -38.98 8.42 -17.61
CA ALA A 483 -39.33 7.65 -18.79
C ALA A 483 -38.13 7.68 -19.75
N HIS A 484 -37.73 6.50 -20.22
CA HIS A 484 -36.63 6.39 -21.18
C HIS A 484 -37.11 7.06 -22.48
N GLY A 485 -36.45 8.15 -22.88
CA GLY A 485 -36.63 8.71 -24.22
C GLY A 485 -36.22 7.69 -25.31
N PRO A 486 -36.62 7.91 -26.58
CA PRO A 486 -36.28 6.99 -27.67
C PRO A 486 -34.75 6.86 -27.80
N ARG A 487 -34.26 5.62 -27.75
CA ARG A 487 -32.83 5.28 -27.98
C ARG A 487 -32.47 5.63 -29.42
N ALA A 488 -31.22 6.05 -29.66
CA ALA A 488 -30.77 6.28 -31.04
C ALA A 488 -30.78 4.96 -31.84
N ALA A 489 -31.59 4.91 -32.90
CA ALA A 489 -31.72 3.75 -33.78
C ALA A 489 -30.37 3.37 -34.43
N ALA A 490 -30.23 2.10 -34.81
CA ALA A 490 -29.09 1.64 -35.58
C ALA A 490 -29.18 2.21 -37.01
N GLY A 491 -28.27 3.12 -37.36
CA GLY A 491 -28.14 3.63 -38.72
C GLY A 491 -27.33 2.68 -39.63
N THR A 492 -27.20 3.04 -40.91
CA THR A 492 -26.45 2.28 -41.93
C THR A 492 -25.01 1.99 -41.51
N TRP A 493 -24.32 2.97 -40.91
CA TRP A 493 -22.96 2.80 -40.37
C TRP A 493 -22.88 1.70 -39.30
N THR A 494 -23.86 1.64 -38.40
CA THR A 494 -23.89 0.63 -37.33
C THR A 494 -24.09 -0.77 -37.91
N ALA A 495 -25.00 -0.92 -38.87
CA ALA A 495 -25.23 -2.19 -39.55
C ALA A 495 -24.01 -2.65 -40.37
N ASN A 496 -23.30 -1.73 -41.03
CA ASN A 496 -22.07 -2.04 -41.77
C ASN A 496 -20.95 -2.47 -40.81
N MET A 497 -20.77 -1.77 -39.70
CA MET A 497 -19.78 -2.13 -38.68
C MET A 497 -20.03 -3.51 -38.07
N GLN A 498 -21.30 -3.83 -37.75
CA GLN A 498 -21.67 -5.15 -37.24
C GLN A 498 -21.43 -6.27 -38.28
N ARG A 499 -21.63 -6.00 -39.58
CA ARG A 499 -21.32 -6.93 -40.68
C ARG A 499 -19.82 -7.09 -40.91
N ALA A 500 -19.03 -6.02 -40.73
CA ALA A 500 -17.58 -6.03 -40.86
C ALA A 500 -16.86 -6.64 -39.64
N LEU A 501 -17.54 -6.77 -38.49
CA LEU A 501 -16.95 -7.24 -37.24
C LEU A 501 -16.18 -8.57 -37.34
N PRO A 502 -16.63 -9.61 -38.08
CA PRO A 502 -15.84 -10.84 -38.27
C PRO A 502 -14.54 -10.62 -39.04
N LEU A 503 -14.55 -9.75 -40.06
CA LEU A 503 -13.35 -9.39 -40.81
C LEU A 503 -12.38 -8.60 -39.93
N LEU A 504 -12.89 -7.62 -39.17
CA LEU A 504 -12.10 -6.86 -38.21
C LEU A 504 -11.50 -7.77 -37.13
N ALA A 505 -12.22 -8.80 -36.68
CA ALA A 505 -11.72 -9.79 -35.73
C ALA A 505 -10.61 -10.65 -36.33
N LEU A 506 -10.71 -11.04 -37.60
CA LEU A 506 -9.63 -11.74 -38.29
C LEU A 506 -8.38 -10.86 -38.42
N CYS A 507 -8.56 -9.57 -38.77
CA CYS A 507 -7.48 -8.60 -38.78
C CYS A 507 -6.87 -8.41 -37.38
N GLY A 508 -7.70 -8.34 -36.34
CA GLY A 508 -7.26 -8.22 -34.95
C GLY A 508 -6.49 -9.45 -34.46
N LEU A 509 -6.95 -10.66 -34.82
CA LEU A 509 -6.24 -11.90 -34.54
C LEU A 509 -4.89 -11.95 -35.28
N LEU A 510 -4.86 -11.57 -36.57
CA LEU A 510 -3.64 -11.50 -37.34
C LEU A 510 -2.66 -10.49 -36.74
N ALA A 511 -3.14 -9.30 -36.38
CA ALA A 511 -2.32 -8.30 -35.69
C ALA A 511 -1.76 -8.86 -34.38
N PHE A 512 -2.59 -9.51 -33.55
CA PHE A 512 -2.15 -10.15 -32.31
C PHE A 512 -1.05 -11.21 -32.55
N ILE A 513 -1.25 -12.11 -33.51
CA ILE A 513 -0.26 -13.16 -33.82
C ILE A 513 1.06 -12.58 -34.35
N VAL A 514 1.00 -11.52 -35.17
CA VAL A 514 2.18 -10.93 -35.81
C VAL A 514 2.94 -9.99 -34.87
N THR A 515 2.25 -9.30 -33.96
CA THR A 515 2.86 -8.23 -33.13
C THR A 515 3.20 -8.65 -31.71
N VAL A 516 2.55 -9.68 -31.14
CA VAL A 516 2.87 -10.15 -29.79
C VAL A 516 4.09 -11.06 -29.80
N SER A 517 5.04 -10.77 -28.92
CA SER A 517 6.14 -11.67 -28.62
C SER A 517 5.67 -12.86 -27.78
N PHE A 518 5.66 -14.04 -28.39
CA PHE A 518 5.34 -15.31 -27.73
C PHE A 518 6.55 -16.01 -27.09
N HIS A 519 7.72 -15.35 -27.11
CA HIS A 519 8.95 -15.85 -26.49
C HIS A 519 9.37 -14.87 -25.40
N GLY A 520 9.62 -15.37 -24.19
CA GLY A 520 10.21 -14.54 -23.13
C GLY A 520 11.71 -14.31 -23.34
N ASP A 521 12.23 -13.20 -22.84
CA ASP A 521 13.67 -12.88 -22.84
C ASP A 521 14.42 -13.51 -21.67
N ALA A 522 13.74 -14.32 -20.84
CA ALA A 522 14.30 -14.99 -19.68
C ALA A 522 14.48 -16.50 -19.92
N PRO A 523 15.56 -17.12 -19.39
CA PRO A 523 15.71 -18.57 -19.40
C PRO A 523 14.54 -19.30 -18.72
N LEU A 524 14.25 -20.51 -19.19
CA LEU A 524 13.11 -21.31 -18.75
C LEU A 524 13.29 -21.81 -17.31
N LEU A 525 12.19 -21.83 -16.55
CA LEU A 525 12.09 -22.51 -15.25
C LEU A 525 11.62 -23.95 -15.47
N ALA A 526 12.55 -24.86 -15.80
CA ALA A 526 12.23 -26.23 -16.20
C ALA A 526 12.00 -27.20 -15.03
N ILE A 527 12.65 -26.96 -13.88
CA ILE A 527 12.49 -27.78 -12.69
C ILE A 527 11.27 -27.39 -11.84
N ASP A 528 10.70 -28.39 -11.16
CA ASP A 528 9.64 -28.18 -10.18
C ASP A 528 10.16 -27.92 -8.76
N ARG A 529 9.23 -27.67 -7.83
CA ARG A 529 9.56 -27.42 -6.41
C ARG A 529 10.27 -28.60 -5.74
N ALA A 530 9.83 -29.83 -6.01
CA ALA A 530 10.37 -31.01 -5.34
C ALA A 530 11.82 -31.26 -5.76
N GLN A 531 12.12 -31.06 -7.05
CA GLN A 531 13.47 -31.09 -7.59
C GLN A 531 14.34 -30.00 -6.98
N ALA A 532 13.85 -28.76 -6.89
CA ALA A 532 14.58 -27.66 -6.25
C ALA A 532 14.89 -27.93 -4.77
N GLU A 533 13.93 -28.47 -4.01
CA GLU A 533 14.12 -28.87 -2.61
C GLU A 533 15.15 -30.00 -2.47
N ALA A 534 15.12 -31.02 -3.34
CA ALA A 534 16.08 -32.11 -3.33
C ALA A 534 17.51 -31.63 -3.64
N ILE A 535 17.67 -30.72 -4.61
CA ILE A 535 18.96 -30.11 -4.94
C ILE A 535 19.48 -29.27 -3.77
N ALA A 536 18.60 -28.52 -3.10
CA ALA A 536 18.98 -27.74 -1.92
C ALA A 536 19.43 -28.62 -0.76
N ASP A 537 18.70 -29.71 -0.47
CA ASP A 537 19.06 -30.66 0.58
C ASP A 537 20.41 -31.35 0.27
N ALA A 538 20.63 -31.74 -0.98
CA ALA A 538 21.91 -32.31 -1.42
C ALA A 538 23.07 -31.32 -1.24
N ALA A 539 22.87 -30.06 -1.63
CA ALA A 539 23.88 -29.01 -1.50
C ALA A 539 24.26 -28.71 -0.03
N LEU A 540 23.30 -28.80 0.90
CA LEU A 540 23.59 -28.66 2.33
C LEU A 540 24.29 -29.90 2.89
N LYS A 541 23.89 -31.11 2.47
CA LYS A 541 24.51 -32.36 2.90
C LYS A 541 25.96 -32.49 2.43
N GLU A 542 26.27 -32.09 1.19
CA GLU A 542 27.65 -32.03 0.66
C GLU A 542 28.57 -31.10 1.47
N ARG A 543 27.98 -30.10 2.14
CA ARG A 543 28.68 -29.18 3.05
C ARG A 543 28.77 -29.70 4.50
N GLY A 544 28.33 -30.93 4.75
CA GLY A 544 28.31 -31.51 6.10
C GLY A 544 27.25 -30.90 7.02
N VAL A 545 26.26 -30.17 6.48
CA VAL A 545 25.19 -29.54 7.27
C VAL A 545 24.08 -30.55 7.52
N ALA A 546 23.92 -30.96 8.77
CA ALA A 546 22.81 -31.79 9.23
C ALA A 546 21.77 -30.93 9.97
N LEU A 547 20.62 -30.70 9.35
CA LEU A 547 19.53 -29.92 9.94
C LEU A 547 18.61 -30.84 10.76
N GLY A 548 18.42 -30.51 12.04
CA GLY A 548 17.50 -31.21 12.94
C GLY A 548 16.01 -30.97 12.63
N PRO A 549 15.09 -31.67 13.32
CA PRO A 549 13.65 -31.59 13.09
C PRO A 549 13.02 -30.21 13.37
N GLU A 550 13.72 -29.35 14.11
CA GLU A 550 13.32 -27.98 14.41
C GLU A 550 13.39 -27.04 13.20
N TRP A 551 14.18 -27.40 12.17
CA TRP A 551 14.30 -26.62 10.94
C TRP A 551 13.10 -26.86 10.03
N LYS A 552 12.54 -25.77 9.51
CA LYS A 552 11.45 -25.79 8.54
C LYS A 552 11.97 -25.36 7.18
N ARG A 553 11.65 -26.16 6.16
CA ARG A 553 11.99 -25.93 4.75
C ARG A 553 10.80 -25.30 4.04
N PHE A 554 11.06 -24.26 3.27
CA PHE A 554 10.08 -23.62 2.38
C PHE A 554 10.74 -23.31 1.04
N ALA A 555 9.98 -23.38 -0.05
CA ALA A 555 10.49 -23.10 -1.39
C ALA A 555 9.53 -22.21 -2.17
N ALA A 556 10.08 -21.17 -2.82
CA ALA A 556 9.32 -20.28 -3.68
C ALA A 556 10.12 -19.84 -4.90
N VAL A 557 9.41 -19.51 -5.98
CA VAL A 557 10.00 -18.92 -7.18
C VAL A 557 10.40 -17.47 -6.90
N ARG A 558 11.56 -17.07 -7.40
CA ARG A 558 12.05 -15.69 -7.44
C ARG A 558 12.30 -15.27 -8.88
N VAL A 559 11.83 -14.08 -9.20
CA VAL A 559 12.03 -13.42 -10.49
C VAL A 559 12.58 -12.02 -10.25
N ALA A 560 13.41 -11.53 -11.18
CA ALA A 560 14.05 -10.22 -11.03
C ALA A 560 13.03 -9.08 -11.01
N SER A 561 11.90 -9.21 -11.70
CA SER A 561 10.83 -8.20 -11.74
C SER A 561 10.15 -7.95 -10.38
N ASP A 562 10.27 -8.87 -9.43
CA ASP A 562 9.76 -8.71 -8.05
C ASP A 562 10.77 -8.02 -7.11
N ASP A 563 12.00 -7.79 -7.56
CA ASP A 563 13.08 -7.13 -6.80
C ASP A 563 13.56 -5.88 -7.54
N GLY A 564 13.35 -4.70 -6.94
CA GLY A 564 13.68 -3.43 -7.58
C GLY A 564 15.15 -3.27 -7.98
N ALA A 565 16.09 -3.85 -7.22
CA ALA A 565 17.52 -3.79 -7.53
C ALA A 565 17.86 -4.75 -8.67
N ALA A 566 17.41 -6.01 -8.57
CA ALA A 566 17.66 -7.00 -9.61
C ALA A 566 17.00 -6.59 -10.95
N TRP A 567 15.80 -6.00 -10.92
CA TRP A 567 15.13 -5.48 -12.11
C TRP A 567 15.88 -4.32 -12.75
N ALA A 568 16.49 -3.45 -11.95
CA ALA A 568 17.33 -2.36 -12.46
C ALA A 568 18.54 -2.90 -13.23
N TRP A 569 19.18 -3.98 -12.76
CA TRP A 569 20.30 -4.63 -13.46
C TRP A 569 19.89 -5.12 -14.84
N ASN A 570 18.74 -5.78 -14.93
CA ASN A 570 18.21 -6.30 -16.20
C ASN A 570 17.89 -5.16 -17.17
N LYS A 571 17.20 -4.10 -16.72
CA LYS A 571 16.91 -2.92 -17.55
C LYS A 571 18.15 -2.16 -18.00
N PHE A 572 19.16 -2.04 -17.14
CA PHE A 572 20.41 -1.37 -17.47
C PHE A 572 21.15 -2.08 -18.59
N VAL A 573 21.40 -3.39 -18.43
CA VAL A 573 22.09 -4.19 -19.45
C VAL A 573 21.28 -4.23 -20.75
N TRP A 574 19.96 -4.40 -20.67
CA TRP A 574 19.07 -4.39 -21.84
C TRP A 574 19.19 -3.12 -22.68
N ARG A 575 19.24 -1.94 -22.02
CA ARG A 575 19.26 -0.64 -22.70
C ARG A 575 20.66 -0.18 -23.11
N GLU A 576 21.68 -0.41 -22.26
CA GLU A 576 23.03 0.13 -22.45
C GLU A 576 23.97 -0.83 -23.18
N ALA A 577 23.83 -2.14 -22.96
CA ALA A 577 24.62 -3.17 -23.64
C ALA A 577 23.88 -3.82 -24.82
N GLY A 578 22.56 -3.66 -24.89
CA GLY A 578 21.71 -4.20 -25.93
C GLY A 578 21.26 -5.65 -25.68
N GLN A 579 20.26 -6.08 -26.44
CA GLN A 579 19.57 -7.35 -26.24
C GLN A 579 20.47 -8.59 -26.41
N GLU A 580 21.44 -8.55 -27.33
CA GLU A 580 22.34 -9.68 -27.57
C GLU A 580 23.29 -9.93 -26.40
N ILE A 581 23.87 -8.86 -25.84
CA ILE A 581 24.73 -8.96 -24.66
C ILE A 581 23.89 -9.40 -23.46
N TYR A 582 22.71 -8.81 -23.27
CA TYR A 582 21.77 -9.21 -22.23
C TYR A 582 21.49 -10.73 -22.26
N ARG A 583 21.13 -11.29 -23.42
CA ARG A 583 20.85 -12.74 -23.57
C ARG A 583 22.04 -13.63 -23.21
N LYS A 584 23.29 -13.15 -23.38
CA LYS A 584 24.51 -13.86 -22.96
C LYS A 584 24.77 -13.78 -21.45
N LEU A 585 24.30 -12.71 -20.79
CA LEU A 585 24.54 -12.45 -19.38
C LEU A 585 23.48 -13.06 -18.45
N VAL A 586 22.23 -13.21 -18.91
CA VAL A 586 21.16 -13.82 -18.12
C VAL A 586 21.37 -15.33 -17.99
N GLY A 587 21.21 -15.84 -16.76
CA GLY A 587 21.55 -17.21 -16.40
C GLY A 587 22.91 -17.33 -15.72
N ASP A 588 23.84 -16.43 -16.05
CA ASP A 588 25.20 -16.43 -15.50
C ASP A 588 25.40 -15.24 -14.54
N TRP A 589 25.62 -14.04 -15.08
CA TRP A 589 25.81 -12.80 -14.31
C TRP A 589 24.50 -12.24 -13.78
N LEU A 590 23.47 -12.18 -14.63
CA LEU A 590 22.12 -11.79 -14.22
C LEU A 590 21.35 -13.04 -13.77
N ALA A 591 20.72 -12.96 -12.61
CA ALA A 591 19.94 -14.08 -12.08
C ALA A 591 18.74 -14.37 -13.00
N PRO A 592 18.56 -15.60 -13.51
CA PRO A 592 17.36 -15.98 -14.25
C PRO A 592 16.19 -16.18 -13.28
N PRO A 593 14.96 -16.46 -13.77
CA PRO A 593 13.93 -17.09 -12.95
C PRO A 593 14.49 -18.32 -12.23
N LEU A 594 14.35 -18.36 -10.91
CA LEU A 594 15.00 -19.36 -10.06
C LEU A 594 14.11 -19.76 -8.87
N TRP A 595 14.44 -20.89 -8.24
CA TRP A 595 13.85 -21.30 -6.97
C TRP A 595 14.74 -20.86 -5.80
N GLU A 596 14.14 -20.30 -4.75
CA GLU A 596 14.79 -20.07 -3.46
C GLU A 596 14.20 -21.04 -2.43
N VAL A 597 15.07 -21.84 -1.80
CA VAL A 597 14.73 -22.75 -0.71
C VAL A 597 15.29 -22.18 0.59
N ARG A 598 14.41 -21.88 1.54
CA ARG A 598 14.72 -21.32 2.87
C ARG A 598 14.60 -22.39 3.94
N TYR A 599 15.59 -22.46 4.83
CA TYR A 599 15.57 -23.27 6.04
C TYR A 599 15.67 -22.34 7.25
N ALA A 600 14.67 -22.38 8.12
CA ALA A 600 14.59 -21.51 9.28
C ALA A 600 13.98 -22.22 10.50
N ARG A 601 14.32 -21.77 11.71
CA ARG A 601 13.76 -22.26 12.97
C ARG A 601 12.83 -21.22 13.59
N PHE A 602 11.73 -21.69 14.16
CA PHE A 602 10.75 -20.84 14.84
C PHE A 602 10.56 -21.20 16.32
N THR A 603 11.07 -22.35 16.75
CA THR A 603 10.95 -22.89 18.11
C THR A 603 12.30 -23.48 18.56
N GLY A 604 12.43 -23.77 19.87
CA GLY A 604 13.53 -24.58 20.41
C GLY A 604 14.85 -23.84 20.72
N ALA A 605 15.05 -22.62 20.23
CA ALA A 605 16.24 -21.80 20.51
C ALA A 605 15.86 -20.42 21.08
N ASP A 606 16.77 -19.78 21.81
CA ASP A 606 16.64 -18.36 22.17
C ASP A 606 16.35 -17.53 20.91
N VAL A 607 15.59 -16.45 21.09
CA VAL A 607 15.12 -15.63 19.98
C VAL A 607 16.27 -15.08 19.14
N ALA A 608 17.40 -14.76 19.77
CA ALA A 608 18.60 -14.33 19.08
C ALA A 608 19.14 -15.43 18.15
N ASN A 609 19.18 -16.68 18.61
CA ASN A 609 19.69 -17.82 17.84
C ASN A 609 18.75 -18.26 16.70
N ARG A 610 17.46 -17.93 16.78
CA ARG A 610 16.52 -18.09 15.65
C ARG A 610 16.83 -17.17 14.46
N ALA A 611 17.80 -16.25 14.57
CA ALA A 611 18.30 -15.47 13.43
C ALA A 611 19.03 -16.33 12.39
N GLU A 612 19.48 -17.53 12.78
CA GLU A 612 20.18 -18.45 11.90
C GLU A 612 19.25 -18.98 10.80
N GLU A 613 19.62 -18.79 9.54
CA GLU A 613 18.86 -19.22 8.37
C GLU A 613 19.76 -19.68 7.24
N TRP A 614 19.35 -20.72 6.51
CA TRP A 614 19.98 -21.10 5.25
C TRP A 614 19.06 -20.73 4.08
N ARG A 615 19.65 -20.23 2.99
CA ARG A 615 18.94 -19.91 1.75
C ARG A 615 19.72 -20.46 0.58
N VAL A 616 19.09 -21.34 -0.20
CA VAL A 616 19.70 -21.95 -1.37
C VAL A 616 18.94 -21.49 -2.60
N THR A 617 19.64 -20.95 -3.60
CA THR A 617 19.02 -20.57 -4.88
C THR A 617 19.44 -21.53 -5.99
N ILE A 618 18.47 -22.01 -6.76
CA ILE A 618 18.63 -23.02 -7.81
C ILE A 618 18.05 -22.46 -9.10
N GLN A 619 18.84 -22.46 -10.17
CA GLN A 619 18.39 -21.99 -11.48
C GLN A 619 17.32 -22.91 -12.07
N GLY A 620 16.57 -22.40 -13.05
CA GLY A 620 15.53 -23.17 -13.73
C GLY A 620 15.98 -24.46 -14.40
N ASN A 621 17.27 -24.63 -14.68
CA ASN A 621 17.86 -25.86 -15.24
C ASN A 621 18.38 -26.86 -14.19
N GLY A 622 18.19 -26.61 -12.89
CA GLY A 622 18.70 -27.46 -11.82
C GLY A 622 20.10 -27.12 -11.32
N LYS A 623 20.80 -26.15 -11.93
CA LYS A 623 22.14 -25.75 -11.47
C LYS A 623 22.04 -24.95 -10.17
N LEU A 624 22.83 -25.34 -9.16
CA LEU A 624 23.02 -24.56 -7.93
C LEU A 624 23.63 -23.20 -8.27
N ARG A 625 22.99 -22.10 -7.83
CA ARG A 625 23.50 -20.73 -8.05
C ARG A 625 24.22 -20.18 -6.82
N GLN A 626 23.58 -20.28 -5.65
CA GLN A 626 24.10 -19.69 -4.41
C GLN A 626 23.59 -20.46 -3.20
N VAL A 627 24.45 -20.59 -2.19
CA VAL A 627 24.10 -21.02 -0.83
C VAL A 627 24.47 -19.87 0.10
N GLY A 628 23.47 -19.31 0.76
CA GLY A 628 23.62 -18.29 1.79
C GLY A 628 23.36 -18.88 3.17
N HIS A 629 24.16 -18.48 4.13
CA HIS A 629 24.04 -18.80 5.55
C HIS A 629 23.99 -17.49 6.33
N ARG A 630 22.91 -17.25 7.06
CA ARG A 630 22.83 -16.13 8.00
C ARG A 630 23.17 -16.65 9.38
N LEU A 631 24.17 -16.06 10.03
CA LEU A 631 24.56 -16.37 11.41
C LEU A 631 24.10 -15.28 12.38
N PRO A 632 23.68 -15.62 13.61
CA PRO A 632 23.42 -14.63 14.67
C PRO A 632 24.68 -13.82 15.02
N GLU A 633 24.53 -12.55 15.37
CA GLU A 633 25.64 -11.64 15.76
C GLU A 633 26.60 -12.26 16.81
N GLN A 634 26.04 -12.95 17.81
CA GLN A 634 26.79 -13.52 18.94
C GLN A 634 27.48 -14.85 18.62
N ARG A 635 27.25 -15.46 17.44
CA ARG A 635 27.90 -16.71 17.08
C ARG A 635 29.42 -16.51 17.03
N ALA A 636 30.15 -17.30 17.81
CA ALA A 636 31.61 -17.30 17.78
C ALA A 636 32.14 -17.78 16.42
N GLY A 637 33.26 -17.21 16.01
CA GLY A 637 33.94 -17.53 14.76
C GLY A 637 35.34 -16.93 14.76
N ALA A 638 36.13 -17.22 13.73
CA ALA A 638 37.49 -16.70 13.65
C ALA A 638 37.51 -15.16 13.63
N ARG A 639 38.59 -14.59 14.15
CA ARG A 639 38.93 -13.17 14.02
C ARG A 639 40.11 -13.03 13.06
N LEU A 640 39.86 -13.29 11.77
CA LEU A 640 40.89 -13.29 10.74
C LEU A 640 41.44 -11.89 10.47
N ALA A 641 42.73 -11.82 10.16
CA ALA A 641 43.34 -10.62 9.60
C ALA A 641 42.83 -10.37 8.16
N GLU A 642 42.94 -9.14 7.67
CA GLU A 642 42.44 -8.77 6.34
C GLU A 642 43.04 -9.65 5.23
N ASP A 643 44.34 -9.91 5.25
CA ASP A 643 45.03 -10.68 4.20
C ASP A 643 44.64 -12.17 4.19
N GLU A 644 44.36 -12.74 5.37
CA GLU A 644 43.87 -14.13 5.51
C GLU A 644 42.43 -14.23 4.96
N ALA A 645 41.56 -13.30 5.35
CA ALA A 645 40.20 -13.21 4.86
C ALA A 645 40.16 -12.94 3.34
N ARG A 646 41.06 -12.10 2.82
CA ARG A 646 41.21 -11.82 1.39
C ARG A 646 41.62 -13.08 0.63
N THR A 647 42.54 -13.87 1.18
CA THR A 647 42.95 -15.15 0.60
C THR A 647 41.79 -16.13 0.50
N LEU A 648 40.97 -16.23 1.56
CA LEU A 648 39.75 -17.05 1.54
C LEU A 648 38.74 -16.56 0.50
N ALA A 649 38.52 -15.24 0.39
CA ALA A 649 37.62 -14.67 -0.61
C ALA A 649 38.09 -14.97 -2.05
N ARG A 650 39.39 -14.82 -2.34
CA ARG A 650 39.96 -15.12 -3.66
C ARG A 650 39.85 -16.61 -3.99
N ARG A 651 40.09 -17.48 -3.02
CA ARG A 651 39.88 -18.93 -3.18
C ARG A 651 38.42 -19.24 -3.51
N ALA A 652 37.48 -18.63 -2.78
CA ALA A 652 36.05 -18.80 -3.03
C ALA A 652 35.66 -18.34 -4.44
N ILE A 653 36.25 -17.25 -4.95
CA ILE A 653 35.99 -16.79 -6.33
C ILE A 653 36.45 -17.83 -7.36
N ALA A 654 37.67 -18.35 -7.22
CA ALA A 654 38.21 -19.36 -8.12
C ALA A 654 37.37 -20.65 -8.10
N GLU A 655 37.05 -21.16 -6.91
CA GLU A 655 36.33 -22.43 -6.74
C GLU A 655 34.85 -22.35 -7.15
N ARG A 656 34.16 -21.24 -6.82
CA ARG A 656 32.70 -21.13 -7.00
C ARG A 656 32.28 -20.53 -8.33
N PHE A 657 33.09 -19.62 -8.88
CA PHE A 657 32.75 -18.90 -10.10
C PHE A 657 33.63 -19.28 -11.29
N ALA A 658 34.69 -20.07 -11.09
CA ALA A 658 35.71 -20.37 -12.11
C ALA A 658 36.29 -19.09 -12.75
N LEU A 659 36.43 -18.03 -11.95
CA LEU A 659 37.03 -16.76 -12.36
C LEU A 659 38.43 -16.66 -11.78
N ASP A 660 39.36 -16.09 -12.54
CA ASP A 660 40.70 -15.76 -12.05
C ASP A 660 40.64 -14.49 -11.18
N PRO A 661 40.86 -14.56 -9.86
CA PRO A 661 40.83 -13.39 -9.00
C PRO A 661 41.94 -12.39 -9.31
N ALA A 662 43.04 -12.80 -9.96
CA ALA A 662 44.14 -11.91 -10.35
C ALA A 662 43.79 -11.03 -11.55
N ALA A 663 42.87 -11.49 -12.40
CA ALA A 663 42.33 -10.72 -13.53
C ALA A 663 41.21 -9.76 -13.13
N MET A 664 40.82 -9.74 -11.85
CA MET A 664 39.76 -8.89 -11.31
C MET A 664 40.33 -7.73 -10.50
N ARG A 665 39.60 -6.60 -10.49
CA ARG A 665 39.93 -5.43 -9.67
C ARG A 665 39.16 -5.48 -8.37
N GLU A 666 39.86 -5.46 -7.23
CA GLU A 666 39.22 -5.33 -5.91
C GLU A 666 38.63 -3.91 -5.76
N VAL A 667 37.32 -3.80 -5.55
CA VAL A 667 36.62 -2.49 -5.48
C VAL A 667 36.09 -2.16 -4.10
N GLU A 668 35.89 -3.14 -3.22
CA GLU A 668 35.43 -2.90 -1.86
C GLU A 668 36.03 -3.93 -0.90
N VAL A 669 36.48 -3.43 0.24
CA VAL A 669 36.80 -4.24 1.41
C VAL A 669 36.12 -3.62 2.60
N LYS A 670 35.21 -4.38 3.21
CA LYS A 670 34.47 -3.98 4.40
C LYS A 670 34.72 -4.95 5.54
N GLN A 671 35.15 -4.41 6.67
CA GLN A 671 35.28 -5.11 7.94
C GLN A 671 34.03 -4.84 8.79
N ASP A 672 33.40 -5.88 9.33
CA ASP A 672 32.25 -5.76 10.22
C ASP A 672 32.51 -6.57 11.52
N PRO A 673 33.15 -5.96 12.52
CA PRO A 673 33.49 -6.65 13.76
C PRO A 673 32.23 -6.97 14.58
N GLN A 674 32.01 -8.26 14.79
CA GLN A 674 30.98 -8.78 15.69
C GLN A 674 31.56 -8.98 17.11
N PRO A 675 30.72 -9.20 18.14
CA PRO A 675 31.20 -9.42 19.51
C PRO A 675 32.21 -10.57 19.61
N ALA A 676 31.99 -11.68 18.88
CA ALA A 676 32.77 -12.91 19.01
C ALA A 676 33.45 -13.39 17.70
N ARG A 677 33.47 -12.55 16.64
CA ARG A 677 34.14 -12.83 15.35
C ARG A 677 34.35 -11.54 14.55
N ILE A 678 35.03 -11.62 13.41
CA ILE A 678 35.08 -10.51 12.45
C ILE A 678 34.48 -11.00 11.14
N ASP A 679 33.46 -10.29 10.65
CA ASP A 679 32.86 -10.57 9.36
C ASP A 679 33.52 -9.67 8.31
N TRP A 680 33.70 -10.20 7.11
CA TRP A 680 34.36 -9.50 6.01
C TRP A 680 33.51 -9.56 4.75
N ARG A 681 33.43 -8.45 4.02
CA ARG A 681 32.90 -8.41 2.65
C ARG A 681 33.97 -7.94 1.70
N PHE A 682 34.20 -8.71 0.65
CA PHE A 682 35.05 -8.36 -0.47
C PHE A 682 34.23 -8.28 -1.74
N THR A 683 34.40 -7.19 -2.49
CA THR A 683 33.80 -7.03 -3.82
C THR A 683 34.89 -6.87 -4.87
N TYR A 684 34.78 -7.60 -5.97
CA TYR A 684 35.69 -7.54 -7.11
C TYR A 684 34.93 -7.23 -8.39
N ALA A 685 35.45 -6.34 -9.22
CA ALA A 685 34.93 -6.04 -10.56
C ALA A 685 35.70 -6.81 -11.64
N ASP A 686 34.99 -7.36 -12.61
CA ASP A 686 35.59 -7.94 -13.82
C ASP A 686 35.61 -6.90 -14.96
N PRO A 687 36.77 -6.29 -15.28
CA PRO A 687 36.86 -5.24 -16.29
C PRO A 687 36.69 -5.76 -17.72
N ARG A 688 36.75 -7.09 -17.93
CA ARG A 688 36.68 -7.69 -19.29
C ARG A 688 35.24 -7.79 -19.80
N LEU A 689 34.26 -7.68 -18.91
CA LEU A 689 32.86 -7.83 -19.25
C LEU A 689 32.21 -6.46 -19.52
N ASN A 690 31.80 -6.25 -20.76
CA ASN A 690 31.00 -5.07 -21.11
C ASN A 690 29.54 -5.30 -20.71
N VAL A 691 29.05 -4.52 -19.74
CA VAL A 691 27.68 -4.58 -19.22
C VAL A 691 26.88 -3.30 -19.50
N GLY A 692 27.45 -2.37 -20.27
CA GLY A 692 26.87 -1.08 -20.57
C GLY A 692 27.78 0.08 -20.13
N LYS A 693 27.49 1.29 -20.62
CA LYS A 693 28.32 2.47 -20.39
C LYS A 693 28.45 2.80 -18.89
N GLY A 694 29.67 2.71 -18.37
CA GLY A 694 29.99 3.00 -16.96
C GLY A 694 29.57 1.92 -15.97
N GLY A 695 28.90 0.85 -16.40
CA GLY A 695 28.53 -0.27 -15.54
C GLY A 695 29.71 -1.22 -15.33
N GLU A 696 29.69 -1.94 -14.20
CA GLU A 696 30.72 -2.93 -13.88
C GLU A 696 30.07 -4.25 -13.44
N ALA A 697 30.62 -5.36 -13.92
CA ALA A 697 30.24 -6.68 -13.47
C ALA A 697 30.96 -7.00 -12.15
N ARG A 698 30.22 -7.18 -11.05
CA ARG A 698 30.81 -7.35 -9.71
C ARG A 698 30.49 -8.69 -9.09
N VAL A 699 31.48 -9.24 -8.39
CA VAL A 699 31.38 -10.43 -7.56
C VAL A 699 31.55 -10.01 -6.11
N MET A 700 30.67 -10.46 -5.23
CA MET A 700 30.73 -10.20 -3.80
C MET A 700 30.85 -11.52 -3.04
N ILE A 701 31.74 -11.54 -2.04
CA ILE A 701 31.96 -12.63 -1.10
C ILE A 701 31.78 -12.08 0.32
N ASP A 702 30.89 -12.71 1.08
CA ASP A 702 30.64 -12.46 2.50
C ASP A 702 31.23 -13.61 3.33
N LEU A 703 32.07 -13.25 4.29
CA LEU A 703 32.70 -14.14 5.26
C LEU A 703 32.19 -13.82 6.67
N ALA A 704 31.89 -14.86 7.44
CA ALA A 704 31.63 -14.74 8.87
C ALA A 704 32.73 -15.46 9.65
N GLY A 705 33.71 -14.71 10.15
CA GLY A 705 34.99 -15.28 10.58
C GLY A 705 35.69 -15.98 9.42
N ASP A 706 35.85 -17.30 9.51
CA ASP A 706 36.50 -18.17 8.53
C ASP A 706 35.52 -18.91 7.60
N GLU A 707 34.21 -18.73 7.79
CA GLU A 707 33.18 -19.37 6.97
C GLU A 707 32.72 -18.45 5.81
N VAL A 708 32.66 -18.99 4.59
CA VAL A 708 32.01 -18.31 3.45
C VAL A 708 30.49 -18.44 3.58
N VAL A 709 29.87 -17.38 4.09
CA VAL A 709 28.42 -17.35 4.39
C VAL A 709 27.57 -16.82 3.25
N GLY A 710 28.15 -16.08 2.30
CA GLY A 710 27.42 -15.57 1.15
C GLY A 710 28.33 -15.28 -0.03
N TYR A 711 27.82 -15.45 -1.25
CA TYR A 711 28.54 -15.10 -2.46
C TYR A 711 27.57 -14.88 -3.61
N GLY A 712 27.85 -13.91 -4.48
CA GLY A 712 26.96 -13.62 -5.61
C GLY A 712 27.60 -12.75 -6.69
N ARG A 713 26.93 -12.70 -7.84
CA ARG A 713 27.24 -11.81 -8.95
C ARG A 713 26.13 -10.77 -9.09
N TYR A 714 26.51 -9.53 -9.37
CA TYR A 714 25.57 -8.44 -9.65
C TYR A 714 26.17 -7.42 -10.61
N ILE A 715 25.32 -6.53 -11.13
CA ILE A 715 25.74 -5.43 -11.99
C ILE A 715 25.74 -4.14 -11.19
N PHE A 716 26.89 -3.51 -11.09
CA PHE A 716 27.00 -2.13 -10.65
C PHE A 716 26.50 -1.21 -11.76
N ILE A 717 25.55 -0.35 -11.42
CA ILE A 717 24.95 0.63 -12.32
C ILE A 717 25.39 2.01 -11.86
N PRO A 718 25.84 2.89 -12.78
CA PRO A 718 26.20 4.25 -12.44
C PRO A 718 25.07 5.05 -11.76
N ASP A 719 25.41 5.88 -10.78
CA ASP A 719 24.45 6.76 -10.09
C ASP A 719 23.76 7.69 -11.10
N THR A 720 24.45 8.14 -12.15
CA THR A 720 23.87 8.97 -13.21
C THR A 720 22.69 8.27 -13.92
N TRP A 721 22.83 6.97 -14.22
CA TRP A 721 21.75 6.17 -14.80
C TRP A 721 20.63 5.91 -13.78
N TYR A 722 20.99 5.52 -12.54
CA TYR A 722 20.01 5.32 -11.47
C TYR A 722 19.17 6.56 -11.21
N ARG A 723 19.79 7.76 -11.23
CA ARG A 723 19.08 9.02 -11.04
C ARG A 723 18.12 9.29 -12.18
N ALA A 724 18.56 9.11 -13.43
CA ALA A 724 17.71 9.27 -14.60
C ALA A 724 16.51 8.31 -14.60
N GLU A 725 16.72 7.04 -14.21
CA GLU A 725 15.65 6.05 -14.09
C GLU A 725 14.69 6.38 -12.94
N ARG A 726 15.20 6.86 -11.80
CA ARG A 726 14.37 7.30 -10.67
C ARG A 726 13.52 8.53 -11.01
N ASP A 727 14.05 9.50 -11.75
CA ASP A 727 13.26 10.64 -12.25
C ASP A 727 12.17 10.19 -13.24
N ARG A 728 12.50 9.28 -14.18
CA ARG A 728 11.53 8.69 -15.10
C ARG A 728 10.40 7.96 -14.36
N ALA A 729 10.76 7.08 -13.43
CA ALA A 729 9.82 6.35 -12.59
C ALA A 729 8.97 7.31 -11.72
N GLY A 730 9.58 8.38 -11.22
CA GLY A 730 8.90 9.45 -10.48
C GLY A 730 7.82 10.15 -11.31
N ARG A 731 8.14 10.58 -12.54
CA ARG A 731 7.18 11.19 -13.47
C ARG A 731 6.04 10.23 -13.83
N LEU A 732 6.36 8.98 -14.10
CA LEU A 732 5.37 7.94 -14.36
C LEU A 732 4.48 7.68 -13.14
N SER A 733 5.06 7.67 -11.93
CA SER A 733 4.32 7.53 -10.67
C SER A 733 3.31 8.66 -10.48
N VAL A 734 3.68 9.91 -10.76
CA VAL A 734 2.74 11.05 -10.72
C VAL A 734 1.57 10.85 -11.68
N LEU A 735 1.84 10.43 -12.93
CA LEU A 735 0.78 10.12 -13.90
C LEU A 735 -0.11 8.96 -13.41
N ARG A 736 0.48 7.89 -12.86
CA ARG A 736 -0.26 6.76 -12.28
C ARG A 736 -1.17 7.22 -11.13
N ILE A 737 -0.72 8.13 -10.27
CA ILE A 737 -1.54 8.70 -9.20
C ILE A 737 -2.73 9.49 -9.77
N ILE A 738 -2.51 10.32 -10.80
CA ILE A 738 -3.59 11.10 -11.45
C ILE A 738 -4.64 10.16 -12.05
N VAL A 739 -4.21 9.16 -12.82
CA VAL A 739 -5.10 8.18 -13.45
C VAL A 739 -5.83 7.34 -12.39
N ALA A 740 -5.12 6.88 -11.35
CA ALA A 740 -5.70 6.10 -10.27
C ALA A 740 -6.74 6.91 -9.48
N LEU A 741 -6.50 8.19 -9.21
CA LEU A 741 -7.45 9.06 -8.52
C LEU A 741 -8.71 9.29 -9.38
N ALA A 742 -8.53 9.60 -10.67
CA ALA A 742 -9.64 9.76 -11.59
C ALA A 742 -10.48 8.47 -11.70
N PHE A 743 -9.81 7.30 -11.79
CA PHE A 743 -10.48 6.01 -11.80
C PHE A 743 -11.17 5.70 -10.48
N ALA A 744 -10.55 6.00 -9.33
CA ALA A 744 -11.16 5.79 -8.02
C ALA A 744 -12.47 6.57 -7.88
N ILE A 745 -12.53 7.81 -8.36
CA ILE A 745 -13.77 8.61 -8.39
C ILE A 745 -14.86 7.90 -9.23
N VAL A 746 -14.50 7.38 -10.41
CA VAL A 746 -15.43 6.65 -11.28
C VAL A 746 -15.86 5.31 -10.67
N ALA A 747 -14.95 4.55 -10.07
CA ALA A 747 -15.21 3.28 -9.41
C ALA A 747 -16.14 3.46 -8.20
N ILE A 748 -15.94 4.53 -7.42
CA ILE A 748 -16.83 4.92 -6.32
C ILE A 748 -18.21 5.30 -6.87
N ALA A 749 -18.28 6.10 -7.94
CA ALA A 749 -19.55 6.44 -8.58
C ALA A 749 -20.29 5.18 -9.08
N ALA A 750 -19.56 4.21 -9.65
CA ALA A 750 -20.11 2.92 -10.07
C ALA A 750 -20.60 2.08 -8.89
N LEU A 751 -19.88 2.05 -7.77
CA LEU A 751 -20.30 1.37 -6.54
C LEU A 751 -21.56 2.01 -5.94
N ILE A 752 -21.65 3.34 -5.92
CA ILE A 752 -22.85 4.08 -5.49
C ILE A 752 -24.02 3.75 -6.42
N ALA A 753 -23.80 3.76 -7.74
CA ALA A 753 -24.82 3.42 -8.72
C ALA A 753 -25.32 1.97 -8.57
N ALA A 754 -24.42 1.02 -8.36
CA ALA A 754 -24.74 -0.39 -8.09
C ALA A 754 -25.57 -0.54 -6.80
N THR A 755 -25.16 0.16 -5.74
CA THR A 755 -25.88 0.20 -4.46
C THR A 755 -27.29 0.78 -4.64
N MET A 756 -27.43 1.89 -5.35
CA MET A 756 -28.73 2.50 -5.66
C MET A 756 -29.60 1.56 -6.50
N ALA A 757 -29.04 0.89 -7.50
CA ALA A 757 -29.76 -0.10 -8.31
C ALA A 757 -30.32 -1.24 -7.44
N TRP A 758 -29.50 -1.76 -6.52
CA TRP A 758 -29.93 -2.78 -5.57
C TRP A 758 -31.06 -2.31 -4.64
N THR A 759 -31.01 -1.08 -4.14
CA THR A 759 -32.11 -0.53 -3.31
C THR A 759 -33.40 -0.29 -4.09
N ARG A 760 -33.32 -0.11 -5.42
CA ARG A 760 -34.47 0.08 -6.32
C ARG A 760 -34.96 -1.22 -6.96
N ALA A 761 -34.57 -2.38 -6.43
CA ALA A 761 -34.91 -3.72 -6.97
C ALA A 761 -34.41 -3.99 -8.40
N HIS A 762 -33.45 -3.22 -8.92
CA HIS A 762 -32.80 -3.47 -10.21
C HIS A 762 -31.59 -4.42 -10.05
N PHE A 763 -31.82 -5.60 -9.48
CA PHE A 763 -30.75 -6.49 -8.99
C PHE A 763 -31.13 -7.96 -9.00
N ASP A 764 -30.21 -8.83 -9.41
CA ASP A 764 -30.37 -10.28 -9.35
C ASP A 764 -29.75 -10.87 -8.06
N ARG A 765 -30.61 -11.30 -7.13
CA ARG A 765 -30.17 -11.87 -5.84
C ARG A 765 -29.48 -13.22 -5.98
N ARG A 766 -29.86 -14.04 -6.95
CA ARG A 766 -29.28 -15.38 -7.14
C ARG A 766 -27.87 -15.26 -7.74
N ALA A 767 -27.68 -14.37 -8.70
CA ALA A 767 -26.34 -14.06 -9.26
C ALA A 767 -25.39 -13.52 -8.19
N PHE A 768 -25.88 -12.65 -7.29
CA PHE A 768 -25.10 -12.12 -6.16
C PHE A 768 -24.55 -13.24 -5.27
N TRP A 769 -25.42 -14.12 -4.77
CA TRP A 769 -24.99 -15.19 -3.86
C TRP A 769 -24.15 -16.23 -4.56
N LEU A 770 -24.47 -16.60 -5.81
CA LEU A 770 -23.68 -17.58 -6.56
C LEU A 770 -22.27 -17.06 -6.83
N ALA A 771 -22.12 -15.86 -7.39
CA ALA A 771 -20.82 -15.27 -7.66
C ALA A 771 -20.05 -14.96 -6.35
N GLY A 772 -20.73 -14.43 -5.34
CA GLY A 772 -20.13 -14.13 -4.04
C GLY A 772 -19.59 -15.37 -3.33
N THR A 773 -20.37 -16.45 -3.27
CA THR A 773 -19.91 -17.72 -2.67
C THR A 773 -18.76 -18.33 -3.47
N LEU A 774 -18.84 -18.34 -4.80
CA LEU A 774 -17.74 -18.84 -5.64
C LEU A 774 -16.46 -18.03 -5.42
N LEU A 775 -16.54 -16.70 -5.38
CA LEU A 775 -15.39 -15.83 -5.10
C LEU A 775 -14.82 -16.05 -3.70
N LEU A 776 -15.67 -16.21 -2.69
CA LEU A 776 -15.23 -16.46 -1.32
C LEU A 776 -14.51 -17.80 -1.21
N CYS A 777 -15.11 -18.88 -1.73
CA CYS A 777 -14.50 -20.20 -1.76
C CYS A 777 -13.18 -20.16 -2.54
N ALA A 778 -13.14 -19.52 -3.71
CA ALA A 778 -11.93 -19.41 -4.51
C ALA A 778 -10.83 -18.63 -3.78
N ALA A 779 -11.16 -17.55 -3.08
CA ALA A 779 -10.20 -16.76 -2.32
C ALA A 779 -9.63 -17.52 -1.10
N ILE A 780 -10.47 -18.26 -0.38
CA ILE A 780 -10.04 -19.11 0.75
C ILE A 780 -9.12 -20.23 0.24
N LEU A 781 -9.54 -20.97 -0.79
CA LEU A 781 -8.74 -22.03 -1.38
C LEU A 781 -7.43 -21.48 -1.96
N ASN A 782 -7.46 -20.31 -2.59
CA ASN A 782 -6.25 -19.70 -3.14
C ASN A 782 -5.30 -19.25 -2.02
N THR A 783 -5.81 -18.80 -0.89
CA THR A 783 -4.98 -18.46 0.28
C THR A 783 -4.21 -19.67 0.79
N VAL A 784 -4.89 -20.81 0.92
CA VAL A 784 -4.25 -22.09 1.26
C VAL A 784 -3.25 -22.49 0.18
N ASN A 785 -3.62 -22.33 -1.09
CA ASN A 785 -2.76 -22.67 -2.22
C ASN A 785 -1.51 -21.77 -2.32
N GLN A 786 -1.54 -20.56 -1.76
CA GLN A 786 -0.39 -19.64 -1.73
C GLN A 786 0.49 -19.82 -0.48
N TRP A 787 0.30 -20.91 0.28
CA TRP A 787 1.08 -21.23 1.47
C TRP A 787 2.61 -21.14 1.28
N PRO A 788 3.23 -21.68 0.21
CA PRO A 788 4.69 -21.61 0.05
C PRO A 788 5.22 -20.17 0.02
N ALA A 789 4.54 -19.27 -0.71
CA ALA A 789 4.90 -17.87 -0.78
C ALA A 789 4.67 -17.12 0.54
N LEU A 790 3.61 -17.45 1.28
CA LEU A 790 3.34 -16.90 2.61
C LEU A 790 4.37 -17.38 3.65
N ALA A 791 4.73 -18.66 3.62
CA ALA A 791 5.68 -19.26 4.54
C ALA A 791 7.10 -18.66 4.40
N MET A 792 7.50 -18.30 3.17
CA MET A 792 8.77 -17.59 2.91
C MET A 792 8.86 -16.23 3.62
N ARG A 793 7.74 -15.62 4.01
CA ARG A 793 7.68 -14.31 4.67
C ARG A 793 7.59 -14.39 6.20
N LEU A 794 7.51 -15.60 6.77
CA LEU A 794 7.43 -15.78 8.22
C LEU A 794 8.69 -15.26 8.90
N GLN A 795 8.50 -14.51 9.99
CA GLN A 795 9.56 -13.94 10.80
C GLN A 795 9.95 -14.90 11.91
N THR A 796 11.25 -15.17 12.06
CA THR A 796 11.77 -16.11 13.07
C THR A 796 11.79 -15.53 14.49
N ALA A 797 11.56 -14.23 14.64
CA ALA A 797 11.44 -13.56 15.93
C ALA A 797 10.01 -13.61 16.50
N GLU A 798 9.01 -13.98 15.70
CA GLU A 798 7.60 -13.94 16.12
C GLU A 798 6.98 -15.35 16.21
N PRO A 799 6.01 -15.59 17.09
CA PRO A 799 5.30 -16.87 17.16
C PRO A 799 4.55 -17.22 15.86
N VAL A 800 4.77 -18.42 15.32
CA VAL A 800 4.18 -18.84 14.03
C VAL A 800 2.66 -18.84 14.08
N VAL A 801 2.05 -19.42 15.12
CA VAL A 801 0.58 -19.51 15.25
C VAL A 801 -0.06 -18.13 15.16
N MET A 802 0.55 -17.12 15.77
CA MET A 802 0.04 -15.76 15.75
C MET A 802 0.17 -15.12 14.37
N GLN A 803 1.33 -15.27 13.72
CA GLN A 803 1.53 -14.79 12.34
C GLN A 803 0.48 -15.38 11.38
N LEU A 804 0.20 -16.69 11.51
CA LEU A 804 -0.77 -17.39 10.67
C LEU A 804 -2.22 -16.99 10.97
N ALA A 805 -2.59 -16.86 12.24
CA ALA A 805 -3.91 -16.41 12.62
C ALA A 805 -4.21 -15.00 12.11
N LEU A 806 -3.23 -14.09 12.21
CA LEU A 806 -3.35 -12.71 11.75
C LEU A 806 -3.38 -12.61 10.22
N ALA A 807 -2.49 -13.33 9.52
CA ALA A 807 -2.49 -13.37 8.07
C ALA A 807 -3.80 -14.00 7.54
N GLY A 808 -4.21 -15.13 8.10
CA GLY A 808 -5.44 -15.82 7.74
C GLY A 808 -6.69 -14.97 8.00
N GLY A 809 -6.77 -14.32 9.17
CA GLY A 809 -7.88 -13.41 9.51
C GLY A 809 -7.98 -12.20 8.57
N GLY A 810 -6.84 -11.56 8.28
CA GLY A 810 -6.77 -10.44 7.34
C GLY A 810 -7.14 -10.84 5.91
N LEU A 811 -6.64 -11.98 5.43
CA LEU A 811 -6.96 -12.52 4.10
C LEU A 811 -8.43 -12.94 4.00
N LEU A 812 -8.98 -13.58 5.04
CA LEU A 812 -10.40 -13.92 5.10
C LEU A 812 -11.29 -12.67 5.06
N PHE A 813 -10.94 -11.63 5.81
CA PHE A 813 -11.66 -10.37 5.78
C PHE A 813 -11.63 -9.72 4.39
N ALA A 814 -10.45 -9.66 3.76
CA ALA A 814 -10.31 -9.17 2.39
C ALA A 814 -11.10 -10.03 1.38
N ALA A 815 -11.11 -11.35 1.56
CA ALA A 815 -11.88 -12.30 0.74
C ALA A 815 -13.40 -12.06 0.88
N ILE A 816 -13.91 -11.86 2.10
CA ILE A 816 -15.32 -11.54 2.35
C ILE A 816 -15.69 -10.21 1.67
N LEU A 817 -14.87 -9.16 1.84
CA LEU A 817 -15.14 -7.86 1.22
C LEU A 817 -15.14 -7.96 -0.31
N THR A 818 -14.15 -8.64 -0.88
CA THR A 818 -14.03 -8.86 -2.32
C THR A 818 -15.20 -9.67 -2.85
N ALA A 819 -15.64 -10.71 -2.14
CA ALA A 819 -16.80 -11.53 -2.50
C ALA A 819 -18.11 -10.74 -2.45
N LEU A 820 -18.29 -9.86 -1.45
CA LEU A 820 -19.47 -9.00 -1.36
C LEU A 820 -19.52 -7.95 -2.47
N ILE A 821 -18.41 -7.28 -2.75
CA ILE A 821 -18.30 -6.29 -3.83
C ILE A 821 -18.45 -6.97 -5.20
N GLY A 822 -17.74 -8.07 -5.42
CA GLY A 822 -17.81 -8.84 -6.65
C GLY A 822 -19.19 -9.44 -6.89
N GLY A 823 -19.82 -9.98 -5.85
CA GLY A 823 -21.22 -10.42 -5.87
C GLY A 823 -22.17 -9.27 -6.20
N MET A 824 -21.97 -8.07 -5.64
CA MET A 824 -22.78 -6.89 -5.92
C MET A 824 -22.71 -6.52 -7.40
N PHE A 825 -21.50 -6.46 -7.97
CA PHE A 825 -21.31 -6.20 -9.40
C PHE A 825 -21.92 -7.31 -10.27
N ALA A 826 -21.76 -8.58 -9.90
CA ALA A 826 -22.40 -9.69 -10.62
C ALA A 826 -23.94 -9.61 -10.58
N GLY A 827 -24.53 -9.27 -9.42
CA GLY A 827 -25.98 -9.15 -9.25
C GLY A 827 -26.59 -7.98 -10.03
N VAL A 828 -25.96 -6.80 -10.00
CA VAL A 828 -26.40 -5.64 -10.81
C VAL A 828 -26.11 -5.87 -12.29
N GLY A 829 -24.96 -6.46 -12.62
CA GLY A 829 -24.56 -6.77 -13.99
C GLY A 829 -25.49 -7.78 -14.66
N ALA A 830 -25.85 -8.87 -13.97
CA ALA A 830 -26.81 -9.85 -14.48
C ALA A 830 -28.23 -9.26 -14.69
N PHE A 831 -28.63 -8.27 -13.88
CA PHE A 831 -29.84 -7.49 -14.16
C PHE A 831 -29.66 -6.62 -15.41
N ALA A 832 -28.54 -5.88 -15.50
CA ALA A 832 -28.23 -4.99 -16.61
C ALA A 832 -28.24 -5.72 -17.96
N ALA A 833 -27.67 -6.92 -18.01
CA ALA A 833 -27.58 -7.74 -19.21
C ALA A 833 -28.95 -8.19 -19.75
N ARG A 834 -30.01 -8.11 -18.95
CA ARG A 834 -31.39 -8.50 -19.34
C ARG A 834 -32.34 -7.33 -19.51
N GLU A 835 -31.87 -6.10 -19.29
CA GLU A 835 -32.69 -4.88 -19.41
C GLU A 835 -33.02 -4.56 -20.88
N HIS A 836 -32.12 -4.92 -21.80
CA HIS A 836 -32.33 -4.81 -23.24
C HIS A 836 -31.73 -6.04 -23.94
N VAL A 837 -32.57 -6.78 -24.64
CA VAL A 837 -32.20 -8.02 -25.33
C VAL A 837 -32.45 -7.85 -26.83
N THR A 838 -31.46 -8.17 -27.66
CA THR A 838 -31.68 -8.23 -29.11
C THR A 838 -32.39 -9.56 -29.44
N PRO A 839 -33.58 -9.53 -30.07
CA PRO A 839 -34.31 -10.75 -30.45
C PRO A 839 -33.50 -11.63 -31.40
N GLY A 840 -33.62 -12.95 -31.25
CA GLY A 840 -33.01 -13.94 -32.17
C GLY A 840 -31.52 -14.23 -31.96
N LEU A 841 -30.85 -13.60 -30.97
CA LEU A 841 -29.47 -13.98 -30.61
C LEU A 841 -29.45 -15.17 -29.64
N ASP A 842 -28.90 -16.29 -30.10
CA ASP A 842 -28.62 -17.46 -29.28
C ASP A 842 -27.23 -17.38 -28.61
N ALA A 843 -26.88 -18.38 -27.79
CA ALA A 843 -25.59 -18.44 -27.12
C ALA A 843 -24.41 -18.40 -28.11
N ARG A 844 -24.52 -19.12 -29.23
CA ARG A 844 -23.47 -19.20 -30.24
C ARG A 844 -23.20 -17.82 -30.87
N ALA A 845 -24.25 -17.08 -31.23
CA ALA A 845 -24.12 -15.74 -31.78
C ALA A 845 -23.49 -14.76 -30.78
N LEU A 846 -23.84 -14.85 -29.49
CA LEU A 846 -23.23 -14.02 -28.45
C LEU A 846 -21.73 -14.33 -28.28
N TRP A 847 -21.34 -15.61 -28.30
CA TRP A 847 -19.94 -16.02 -28.22
C TRP A 847 -19.12 -15.57 -29.42
N LEU A 848 -19.65 -15.73 -30.64
CA LEU A 848 -18.98 -15.26 -31.86
C LEU A 848 -18.80 -13.74 -31.84
N ARG A 849 -19.82 -12.98 -31.43
CA ARG A 849 -19.72 -11.52 -31.30
C ARG A 849 -18.73 -11.11 -30.20
N GLY A 850 -18.76 -11.78 -29.05
CA GLY A 850 -17.86 -11.50 -27.94
C GLY A 850 -16.40 -11.78 -28.29
N ALA A 851 -16.14 -12.93 -28.91
CA ALA A 851 -14.83 -13.29 -29.44
C ALA A 851 -14.35 -12.27 -30.49
N ALA A 852 -15.23 -11.89 -31.42
CA ALA A 852 -14.87 -10.93 -32.45
C ALA A 852 -14.47 -9.56 -31.86
N ILE A 853 -15.21 -9.06 -30.88
CA ILE A 853 -14.85 -7.81 -30.18
C ILE A 853 -13.53 -7.97 -29.42
N ALA A 854 -13.36 -9.07 -28.69
CA ALA A 854 -12.14 -9.33 -27.92
C ALA A 854 -10.90 -9.37 -28.83
N LEU A 855 -10.98 -10.04 -29.98
CA LEU A 855 -9.89 -10.11 -30.95
C LEU A 855 -9.55 -8.76 -31.58
N VAL A 856 -10.55 -7.90 -31.85
CA VAL A 856 -10.31 -6.52 -32.29
C VAL A 856 -9.56 -5.74 -31.22
N VAL A 857 -10.00 -5.81 -29.96
CA VAL A 857 -9.35 -5.11 -28.85
C VAL A 857 -7.91 -5.64 -28.64
N LEU A 858 -7.73 -6.96 -28.60
CA LEU A 858 -6.42 -7.60 -28.47
C LEU A 858 -5.46 -7.21 -29.60
N GLY A 859 -5.91 -7.24 -30.85
CA GLY A 859 -5.07 -6.87 -32.00
C GLY A 859 -4.64 -5.42 -31.97
N ILE A 860 -5.50 -4.53 -31.49
CA ILE A 860 -5.18 -3.11 -31.35
C ILE A 860 -4.24 -2.87 -30.16
N ASP A 861 -4.50 -3.48 -29.00
CA ASP A 861 -3.61 -3.41 -27.84
C ASP A 861 -2.21 -3.91 -28.22
N ALA A 862 -2.12 -5.01 -28.96
CA ALA A 862 -0.86 -5.57 -29.45
C ALA A 862 -0.16 -4.66 -30.47
N ALA A 863 -0.90 -4.10 -31.43
CA ALA A 863 -0.34 -3.15 -32.40
C ALA A 863 0.16 -1.86 -31.73
N VAL A 864 -0.58 -1.33 -30.75
CA VAL A 864 -0.14 -0.17 -29.95
C VAL A 864 1.13 -0.50 -29.18
N GLY A 865 1.20 -1.67 -28.54
CA GLY A 865 2.40 -2.14 -27.84
C GLY A 865 3.62 -2.25 -28.77
N ALA A 866 3.45 -2.80 -29.98
CA ALA A 866 4.54 -2.93 -30.96
C ALA A 866 5.05 -1.59 -31.51
N MET A 867 4.28 -0.50 -31.39
CA MET A 867 4.74 0.85 -31.75
C MET A 867 5.58 1.51 -30.66
N THR A 868 5.65 0.91 -29.46
CA THR A 868 6.41 1.45 -28.32
C THR A 868 7.77 0.77 -28.19
N PRO A 869 8.86 1.51 -27.88
CA PRO A 869 10.16 0.90 -27.68
C PRO A 869 10.19 -0.01 -26.45
N ASP A 870 10.79 -1.20 -26.57
CA ASP A 870 11.00 -2.13 -25.46
C ASP A 870 12.04 -1.59 -24.48
N LEU A 871 11.55 -0.96 -23.42
CA LEU A 871 12.38 -0.37 -22.37
C LEU A 871 12.81 -1.40 -21.30
N ALA A 872 12.33 -2.63 -21.36
CA ALA A 872 12.68 -3.71 -20.44
C ALA A 872 12.53 -5.07 -21.15
N PRO A 873 13.28 -6.10 -20.71
CA PRO A 873 13.11 -7.46 -21.23
C PRO A 873 11.73 -8.03 -20.85
N LEU A 874 11.16 -8.88 -21.70
CA LEU A 874 9.87 -9.51 -21.45
C LEU A 874 10.01 -10.74 -20.52
N TRP A 875 9.53 -10.63 -19.28
CA TRP A 875 9.56 -11.71 -18.28
C TRP A 875 8.16 -12.19 -17.91
N PRO A 876 7.84 -13.49 -18.05
CA PRO A 876 6.55 -14.03 -17.59
C PRO A 876 6.47 -14.13 -16.06
N LYS A 877 5.25 -14.23 -15.51
CA LYS A 877 5.03 -14.41 -14.07
C LYS A 877 4.87 -15.88 -13.71
N TYR A 878 5.35 -16.29 -12.54
CA TYR A 878 5.32 -17.70 -12.12
C TYR A 878 4.37 -17.95 -10.93
N ASP A 879 3.31 -17.16 -10.79
CA ASP A 879 2.37 -17.22 -9.65
C ASP A 879 1.69 -18.59 -9.51
N ALA A 880 1.39 -19.25 -10.64
CA ALA A 880 0.74 -20.57 -10.64
C ALA A 880 1.73 -21.67 -10.26
N GLU A 881 2.93 -21.65 -10.83
CA GLU A 881 4.02 -22.58 -10.55
C GLU A 881 4.49 -22.48 -9.09
N ASN A 882 4.45 -21.27 -8.53
CA ASN A 882 4.80 -21.00 -7.15
C ASN A 882 3.73 -21.45 -6.13
N ALA A 883 2.51 -21.77 -6.58
CA ALA A 883 1.43 -22.24 -5.71
C ALA A 883 1.67 -23.68 -5.23
N TRP A 884 1.12 -24.04 -4.07
CA TRP A 884 1.25 -25.36 -3.47
C TRP A 884 0.78 -26.46 -4.44
N LEU A 885 -0.41 -26.30 -5.00
CA LEU A 885 -0.99 -27.10 -6.08
C LEU A 885 -1.05 -26.22 -7.35
N PRO A 886 -0.07 -26.34 -8.26
CA PRO A 886 0.02 -25.45 -9.42
C PRO A 886 -1.20 -25.47 -10.34
N TRP A 887 -1.79 -26.64 -10.57
CA TRP A 887 -2.98 -26.80 -11.43
C TRP A 887 -4.24 -26.12 -10.87
N LEU A 888 -4.32 -25.98 -9.54
CA LEU A 888 -5.49 -25.38 -8.87
C LEU A 888 -5.46 -23.85 -8.99
N ALA A 889 -4.28 -23.23 -9.01
CA ALA A 889 -4.13 -21.78 -9.10
C ALA A 889 -4.86 -21.14 -10.31
N PRO A 890 -4.69 -21.62 -11.56
CA PRO A 890 -5.41 -21.07 -12.71
C PRO A 890 -6.93 -21.34 -12.65
N VAL A 891 -7.39 -22.46 -12.06
CA VAL A 891 -8.82 -22.75 -11.86
C VAL A 891 -9.46 -21.74 -10.90
N LEU A 892 -8.80 -21.47 -9.77
CA LEU A 892 -9.27 -20.46 -8.81
C LEU A 892 -9.15 -19.04 -9.39
N GLY A 893 -8.12 -18.79 -10.20
CA GLY A 893 -7.92 -17.54 -10.93
C GLY A 893 -9.06 -17.23 -11.89
N ALA A 894 -9.59 -18.24 -12.60
CA ALA A 894 -10.71 -18.08 -13.53
C ALA A 894 -11.96 -17.49 -12.88
N VAL A 895 -12.22 -17.74 -11.59
CA VAL A 895 -13.38 -17.19 -10.87
C VAL A 895 -13.30 -15.65 -10.77
N LYS A 896 -12.09 -15.08 -10.80
CA LYS A 896 -11.87 -13.62 -10.74
C LYS A 896 -12.41 -12.87 -11.97
N ILE A 897 -12.81 -13.57 -13.05
CA ILE A 897 -13.47 -12.92 -14.19
C ILE A 897 -14.91 -12.49 -13.87
N LEU A 898 -15.60 -13.11 -12.91
CA LEU A 898 -16.96 -12.76 -12.53
C LEU A 898 -17.12 -11.30 -12.09
N PRO A 899 -16.29 -10.75 -11.17
CA PRO A 899 -16.37 -9.33 -10.83
C PRO A 899 -15.98 -8.43 -12.00
N MET A 900 -15.06 -8.84 -12.89
CA MET A 900 -14.71 -8.06 -14.09
C MET A 900 -15.90 -7.97 -15.06
N ILE A 901 -16.58 -9.09 -15.32
CA ILE A 901 -17.81 -9.14 -16.12
C ILE A 901 -18.90 -8.28 -15.48
N GLY A 902 -19.13 -8.44 -14.18
CA GLY A 902 -20.12 -7.65 -13.44
C GLY A 902 -19.84 -6.15 -13.51
N LEU A 903 -18.59 -5.74 -13.28
CA LEU A 903 -18.17 -4.33 -13.33
C LEU A 903 -18.33 -3.77 -14.73
N ALA A 904 -17.90 -4.49 -15.77
CA ALA A 904 -18.06 -4.08 -17.17
C ALA A 904 -19.55 -3.90 -17.51
N LEU A 905 -20.43 -4.84 -17.13
CA LEU A 905 -21.87 -4.73 -17.33
C LEU A 905 -22.47 -3.51 -16.62
N VAL A 906 -22.06 -3.25 -15.37
CA VAL A 906 -22.50 -2.09 -14.59
C VAL A 906 -22.04 -0.78 -15.24
N ALA A 907 -20.77 -0.70 -15.64
CA ALA A 907 -20.19 0.46 -16.29
C ALA A 907 -20.88 0.76 -17.62
N LEU A 908 -21.07 -0.25 -18.48
CA LEU A 908 -21.72 -0.09 -19.78
C LEU A 908 -23.20 0.32 -19.64
N ARG A 909 -23.93 -0.24 -18.68
CA ARG A 909 -25.29 0.20 -18.33
C ARG A 909 -25.32 1.66 -17.90
N TRP A 910 -24.35 2.09 -17.11
CA TRP A 910 -24.27 3.46 -16.62
C TRP A 910 -23.94 4.44 -17.75
N ILE A 911 -23.01 4.07 -18.64
CA ILE A 911 -22.69 4.84 -19.86
C ILE A 911 -23.93 4.95 -20.75
N ASP A 912 -24.69 3.86 -20.96
CA ASP A 912 -25.92 3.87 -21.73
C ASP A 912 -26.97 4.85 -21.15
N ARG A 913 -27.09 4.89 -19.82
CA ARG A 913 -27.98 5.82 -19.12
C ARG A 913 -27.52 7.28 -19.20
N ILE A 914 -26.24 7.56 -18.94
CA ILE A 914 -25.68 8.92 -19.04
C ILE A 914 -25.85 9.49 -20.44
N THR A 915 -25.70 8.62 -21.45
CA THR A 915 -25.84 9.02 -22.85
C THR A 915 -27.27 9.00 -23.36
N ALA A 916 -28.25 8.60 -22.53
CA ALA A 916 -29.65 8.41 -22.91
C ALA A 916 -29.78 7.59 -24.21
N GLY A 917 -29.14 6.41 -24.25
CA GLY A 917 -29.12 5.55 -25.43
C GLY A 917 -28.34 6.17 -26.61
N TRP A 918 -27.19 6.80 -26.31
CA TRP A 918 -26.30 7.46 -27.28
C TRP A 918 -26.83 8.75 -27.94
N THR A 919 -27.82 9.41 -27.33
CA THR A 919 -28.40 10.67 -27.85
C THR A 919 -27.74 11.93 -27.27
N ARG A 920 -27.17 11.86 -26.06
CA ARG A 920 -26.53 12.99 -25.36
C ARG A 920 -25.19 12.60 -24.74
N ARG A 921 -24.38 13.58 -24.32
CA ARG A 921 -23.15 13.39 -23.50
C ARG A 921 -22.15 12.35 -24.05
N ARG A 922 -22.06 12.19 -25.38
CA ARG A 922 -21.17 11.22 -26.04
C ARG A 922 -19.69 11.43 -25.71
N ILE A 923 -19.26 12.69 -25.63
CA ILE A 923 -17.87 13.06 -25.28
C ILE A 923 -17.52 12.59 -23.86
N LEU A 924 -18.46 12.71 -22.91
CA LEU A 924 -18.25 12.23 -21.54
C LEU A 924 -18.11 10.70 -21.50
N ALA A 925 -18.92 9.97 -22.27
CA ALA A 925 -18.78 8.52 -22.40
C ALA A 925 -17.44 8.11 -22.99
N ALA A 926 -16.97 8.80 -24.04
CA ALA A 926 -15.67 8.58 -24.62
C ALA A 926 -14.55 8.83 -23.60
N ALA A 927 -14.60 9.94 -22.86
CA ALA A 927 -13.62 10.26 -21.82
C ALA A 927 -13.57 9.20 -20.70
N LEU A 928 -14.72 8.65 -20.28
CA LEU A 928 -14.76 7.57 -19.28
C LEU A 928 -14.14 6.26 -19.80
N LEU A 929 -14.35 5.93 -21.08
CA LEU A 929 -13.73 4.77 -21.71
C LEU A 929 -12.21 4.96 -21.90
N MET A 930 -11.78 6.16 -22.30
CA MET A 930 -10.36 6.53 -22.37
C MET A 930 -9.69 6.41 -20.99
N LEU A 931 -10.33 6.91 -19.94
CA LEU A 931 -9.83 6.79 -18.57
C LEU A 931 -9.72 5.33 -18.11
N THR A 932 -10.68 4.48 -18.52
CA THR A 932 -10.65 3.04 -18.19
C THR A 932 -9.41 2.38 -18.81
N HIS A 933 -9.14 2.65 -20.09
CA HIS A 933 -7.95 2.16 -20.78
C HIS A 933 -6.65 2.72 -20.19
N ALA A 934 -6.61 4.03 -19.90
CA ALA A 934 -5.47 4.65 -19.22
C ALA A 934 -5.16 3.94 -17.89
N THR A 935 -6.20 3.56 -17.13
CA THR A 935 -6.05 2.88 -15.84
C THR A 935 -5.49 1.47 -16.00
N ILE A 936 -5.99 0.72 -16.99
CA ILE A 936 -5.50 -0.64 -17.27
C ILE A 936 -4.02 -0.58 -17.67
N ALA A 937 -3.65 0.30 -18.60
CA ALA A 937 -2.27 0.47 -19.03
C ALA A 937 -1.35 0.99 -17.91
N ALA A 938 -1.85 1.87 -17.03
CA ALA A 938 -1.06 2.43 -15.93
C ALA A 938 -0.49 1.38 -14.96
N VAL A 939 -1.10 0.20 -14.86
CA VAL A 939 -0.65 -0.89 -13.98
C VAL A 939 0.69 -1.47 -14.43
N SER A 940 0.91 -1.61 -15.74
CA SER A 940 2.09 -2.30 -16.29
C SER A 940 2.96 -1.43 -17.20
N ALA A 941 2.56 -0.19 -17.52
CA ALA A 941 3.32 0.70 -18.37
C ALA A 941 4.73 0.98 -17.82
N ASP A 942 5.74 0.98 -18.68
CA ASP A 942 7.12 1.37 -18.32
C ASP A 942 7.39 2.86 -18.64
N GLN A 943 6.52 3.49 -19.42
CA GLN A 943 6.59 4.90 -19.78
C GLN A 943 5.20 5.55 -19.88
N TRP A 944 5.17 6.88 -19.84
CA TRP A 944 3.91 7.64 -19.89
C TRP A 944 3.19 7.49 -21.24
N PHE A 945 3.94 7.24 -22.32
CA PHE A 945 3.40 7.08 -23.66
C PHE A 945 2.47 5.87 -23.75
N ASP A 946 2.79 4.75 -23.10
CA ASP A 946 1.96 3.54 -23.11
C ASP A 946 0.56 3.84 -22.53
N ILE A 947 0.52 4.62 -21.44
CA ILE A 947 -0.72 5.07 -20.80
C ILE A 947 -1.51 5.97 -21.75
N ALA A 948 -0.84 6.96 -22.37
CA ALA A 948 -1.50 7.90 -23.26
C ALA A 948 -2.01 7.23 -24.54
N ALA A 949 -1.20 6.36 -25.15
CA ALA A 949 -1.55 5.62 -26.36
C ALA A 949 -2.71 4.66 -26.11
N SER A 950 -2.68 3.88 -25.02
CA SER A 950 -3.80 3.03 -24.63
C SER A 950 -5.06 3.85 -24.33
N ALA A 951 -4.94 4.96 -23.62
CA ALA A 951 -6.07 5.85 -23.33
C ALA A 951 -6.74 6.37 -24.60
N VAL A 952 -5.96 6.87 -25.57
CA VAL A 952 -6.48 7.47 -26.80
C VAL A 952 -6.96 6.40 -27.77
N VAL A 953 -6.13 5.44 -28.12
CA VAL A 953 -6.44 4.42 -29.14
C VAL A 953 -7.45 3.41 -28.58
N GLY A 954 -7.16 2.80 -27.43
CA GLY A 954 -8.05 1.83 -26.77
C GLY A 954 -9.37 2.46 -26.36
N GLY A 955 -9.35 3.72 -25.89
CA GLY A 955 -10.55 4.49 -25.57
C GLY A 955 -11.41 4.83 -26.80
N ALA A 956 -10.80 5.26 -27.91
CA ALA A 956 -11.52 5.53 -29.16
C ALA A 956 -12.17 4.26 -29.71
N VAL A 957 -11.44 3.15 -29.73
CA VAL A 957 -11.92 1.84 -30.17
C VAL A 957 -13.07 1.36 -29.30
N SER A 958 -12.93 1.44 -27.98
CA SER A 958 -13.99 1.06 -27.04
C SER A 958 -15.22 1.95 -27.20
N THR A 959 -15.04 3.23 -27.52
CA THR A 959 -16.14 4.16 -27.81
C THR A 959 -16.89 3.73 -29.06
N VAL A 960 -16.18 3.37 -30.13
CA VAL A 960 -16.77 2.88 -31.39
C VAL A 960 -17.49 1.55 -31.17
N LEU A 961 -16.85 0.59 -30.49
CA LEU A 961 -17.43 -0.72 -30.16
C LEU A 961 -18.67 -0.58 -29.27
N PHE A 962 -18.65 0.35 -28.31
CA PHE A 962 -19.82 0.66 -27.50
C PHE A 962 -20.96 1.26 -28.32
N ALA A 963 -20.65 2.27 -29.15
CA ALA A 963 -21.63 2.97 -29.99
C ALA A 963 -22.28 2.07 -31.06
N THR A 964 -21.58 1.02 -31.51
CA THR A 964 -22.03 0.20 -32.64
C THR A 964 -22.44 -1.22 -32.25
N VAL A 965 -21.90 -1.79 -31.17
CA VAL A 965 -22.14 -3.19 -30.80
C VAL A 965 -22.63 -3.32 -29.34
N LEU A 966 -21.82 -2.94 -28.35
CA LEU A 966 -22.08 -3.30 -26.95
C LEU A 966 -23.36 -2.67 -26.37
N ARG A 967 -23.76 -1.47 -26.80
CA ARG A 967 -24.97 -0.80 -26.27
C ARG A 967 -26.30 -1.45 -26.68
N TYR A 968 -26.27 -2.39 -27.63
CA TYR A 968 -27.47 -3.06 -28.14
C TYR A 968 -27.76 -4.38 -27.42
N ASP A 969 -26.71 -5.09 -26.98
CA ASP A 969 -26.85 -6.32 -26.22
C ASP A 969 -25.64 -6.54 -25.30
N LEU A 970 -25.85 -6.29 -24.01
CA LEU A 970 -24.80 -6.42 -23.00
C LEU A 970 -24.46 -7.89 -22.68
N ARG A 971 -25.24 -8.87 -23.15
CA ARG A 971 -24.97 -10.30 -22.93
C ARG A 971 -23.72 -10.80 -23.67
N VAL A 972 -23.13 -9.97 -24.52
CA VAL A 972 -21.86 -10.19 -25.22
C VAL A 972 -20.63 -10.01 -24.29
N VAL A 973 -20.78 -9.38 -23.13
CA VAL A 973 -19.65 -9.07 -22.23
C VAL A 973 -18.96 -10.31 -21.63
N PRO A 974 -19.67 -11.34 -21.10
CA PRO A 974 -19.00 -12.56 -20.60
C PRO A 974 -18.06 -13.23 -21.63
N PRO A 975 -18.49 -13.52 -22.87
CA PRO A 975 -17.58 -14.12 -23.85
C PRO A 975 -16.45 -13.18 -24.27
N LEU A 976 -16.68 -11.86 -24.36
CA LEU A 976 -15.63 -10.88 -24.63
C LEU A 976 -14.51 -10.96 -23.58
N VAL A 977 -14.86 -10.89 -22.30
CA VAL A 977 -13.88 -10.95 -21.20
C VAL A 977 -13.16 -12.30 -21.20
N ALA A 978 -13.89 -13.39 -21.44
CA ALA A 978 -13.31 -14.72 -21.44
C ALA A 978 -12.25 -14.88 -22.53
N VAL A 979 -12.53 -14.45 -23.77
CA VAL A 979 -11.59 -14.56 -24.89
C VAL A 979 -10.38 -13.66 -24.68
N TYR A 980 -10.58 -12.43 -24.18
CA TYR A 980 -9.49 -11.51 -23.85
C TYR A 980 -8.52 -12.13 -22.81
N VAL A 981 -9.07 -12.63 -21.69
CA VAL A 981 -8.27 -13.27 -20.63
C VAL A 981 -7.61 -14.55 -21.13
N SER A 982 -8.30 -15.35 -21.95
CA SER A 982 -7.75 -16.59 -22.50
C SER A 982 -6.57 -16.33 -23.43
N ALA A 983 -6.63 -15.30 -24.27
CA ALA A 983 -5.52 -14.91 -25.13
C ALA A 983 -4.28 -14.49 -24.33
N ALA A 984 -4.47 -13.75 -23.23
CA ALA A 984 -3.38 -13.38 -22.33
C ALA A 984 -2.76 -14.61 -21.65
N LEU A 985 -3.57 -15.58 -21.20
CA LEU A 985 -3.09 -16.84 -20.60
C LEU A 985 -2.31 -17.69 -21.63
N VAL A 986 -2.75 -17.74 -22.88
CA VAL A 986 -2.04 -18.44 -23.96
C VAL A 986 -0.70 -17.77 -24.25
N ALA A 987 -0.69 -16.44 -24.37
CA ALA A 987 0.55 -15.69 -24.60
C ALA A 987 1.57 -15.91 -23.46
N GLU A 988 1.13 -15.84 -22.21
CA GLU A 988 1.99 -16.08 -21.03
C GLU A 988 2.50 -17.53 -20.98
N ALA A 989 1.66 -18.52 -21.30
CA ALA A 989 2.08 -19.92 -21.34
C ALA A 989 3.12 -20.19 -22.44
N LEU A 990 2.98 -19.57 -23.61
CA LEU A 990 3.95 -19.65 -24.70
C LEU A 990 5.27 -18.96 -24.33
N GLN A 991 5.21 -17.77 -23.72
CA GLN A 991 6.39 -17.03 -23.26
C GLN A 991 7.23 -17.83 -22.25
N LYS A 992 6.58 -18.63 -21.39
CA LYS A 992 7.25 -19.51 -20.43
C LYS A 992 7.91 -20.73 -21.05
N GLY A 993 7.46 -21.19 -22.23
CA GLY A 993 8.11 -22.23 -23.03
C GLY A 993 8.23 -23.64 -22.41
N THR A 994 7.59 -23.93 -21.28
CA THR A 994 7.64 -25.26 -20.63
C THR A 994 6.36 -26.06 -20.83
N THR A 995 6.45 -27.40 -20.80
CA THR A 995 5.29 -28.30 -20.88
C THR A 995 4.32 -28.07 -19.73
N GLN A 996 4.84 -27.80 -18.53
CA GLN A 996 4.04 -27.44 -17.36
C GLN A 996 3.28 -26.14 -17.59
N ALA A 997 3.93 -25.09 -18.10
CA ALA A 997 3.27 -23.82 -18.39
C ALA A 997 2.16 -23.97 -19.43
N ALA A 998 2.38 -24.76 -20.49
CA ALA A 998 1.36 -25.06 -21.49
C ALA A 998 0.14 -25.77 -20.87
N LEU A 999 0.37 -26.76 -19.99
CA LEU A 999 -0.70 -27.45 -19.27
C LEU A 999 -1.48 -26.50 -18.34
N LEU A 1000 -0.78 -25.69 -17.54
CA LEU A 1000 -1.40 -24.71 -16.64
C LEU A 1000 -2.19 -23.65 -17.41
N GLY A 1001 -1.65 -23.17 -18.54
CA GLY A 1001 -2.32 -22.27 -19.46
C GLY A 1001 -3.59 -22.88 -20.03
N ALA A 1002 -3.54 -24.13 -20.51
CA ALA A 1002 -4.71 -24.85 -21.02
C ALA A 1002 -5.80 -25.03 -19.94
N ILE A 1003 -5.42 -25.39 -18.71
CA ILE A 1003 -6.34 -25.48 -17.57
C ILE A 1003 -6.97 -24.11 -17.28
N GLY A 1004 -6.17 -23.04 -17.29
CA GLY A 1004 -6.66 -21.67 -17.06
C GLY A 1004 -7.63 -21.20 -18.13
N VAL A 1005 -7.33 -21.46 -19.40
CA VAL A 1005 -8.22 -21.17 -20.54
C VAL A 1005 -9.52 -21.96 -20.40
N ALA A 1006 -9.45 -23.27 -20.19
CA ALA A 1006 -10.63 -24.11 -20.04
C ALA A 1006 -11.51 -23.66 -18.86
N ALA A 1007 -10.92 -23.36 -17.70
CA ALA A 1007 -11.64 -22.86 -16.54
C ALA A 1007 -12.27 -21.47 -16.80
N THR A 1008 -11.54 -20.56 -17.45
CA THR A 1008 -12.02 -19.21 -17.80
C THR A 1008 -13.22 -19.28 -18.75
N LEU A 1009 -13.12 -20.09 -19.81
CA LEU A 1009 -14.21 -20.32 -20.75
C LEU A 1009 -15.41 -20.98 -20.08
N ALA A 1010 -15.21 -21.97 -19.20
CA ALA A 1010 -16.28 -22.64 -18.46
C ALA A 1010 -17.04 -21.68 -17.52
N VAL A 1011 -16.33 -20.83 -16.76
CA VAL A 1011 -16.95 -19.84 -15.87
C VAL A 1011 -17.76 -18.81 -16.67
N ALA A 1012 -17.22 -18.33 -17.79
CA ALA A 1012 -17.93 -17.38 -18.65
C ALA A 1012 -19.11 -18.02 -19.40
N TRP A 1013 -19.00 -19.30 -19.78
CA TRP A 1013 -20.08 -20.07 -20.38
C TRP A 1013 -21.23 -20.22 -19.39
N ALA A 1014 -20.93 -20.62 -18.15
CA ALA A 1014 -21.92 -20.69 -17.08
C ALA A 1014 -22.59 -19.33 -16.81
N ALA A 1015 -21.82 -18.24 -16.81
CA ALA A 1015 -22.37 -16.88 -16.67
C ALA A 1015 -23.29 -16.50 -17.84
N THR A 1016 -22.91 -16.85 -19.08
CA THR A 1016 -23.71 -16.59 -20.28
C THR A 1016 -25.03 -17.37 -20.24
N LEU A 1017 -24.97 -18.67 -19.93
CA LEU A 1017 -26.16 -19.52 -19.79
C LEU A 1017 -27.08 -19.03 -18.67
N TYR A 1018 -26.52 -18.61 -17.53
CA TYR A 1018 -27.30 -18.06 -16.43
C TYR A 1018 -28.11 -16.83 -16.86
N ILE A 1019 -27.49 -15.92 -17.62
CA ILE A 1019 -28.13 -14.70 -18.11
C ILE A 1019 -29.20 -15.04 -19.16
N LEU A 1020 -28.92 -15.98 -20.07
CA LEU A 1020 -29.85 -16.42 -21.12
C LEU A 1020 -31.09 -17.14 -20.58
N ALA A 1021 -30.91 -18.08 -19.65
CA ALA A 1021 -31.99 -18.90 -19.08
C ALA A 1021 -33.06 -18.08 -18.34
N ARG A 1022 -32.78 -16.80 -18.05
CA ARG A 1022 -33.69 -15.91 -17.33
C ARG A 1022 -34.50 -14.97 -18.22
N GLY A 1023 -34.25 -14.93 -19.52
CA GLY A 1023 -34.97 -14.10 -20.48
C GLY A 1023 -34.81 -12.59 -20.27
N GLU A 1024 -35.48 -11.81 -21.13
CA GLU A 1024 -35.59 -10.34 -20.99
C GLU A 1024 -36.49 -9.98 -19.80
N ILE A 1025 -36.18 -8.88 -19.11
CA ILE A 1025 -37.04 -8.36 -18.05
C ILE A 1025 -38.31 -7.76 -18.69
N PRO A 1026 -39.53 -8.20 -18.33
CA PRO A 1026 -40.76 -7.67 -18.89
C PRO A 1026 -40.83 -6.15 -18.71
N ARG A 1027 -41.07 -5.40 -19.80
CA ARG A 1027 -41.34 -3.96 -19.71
C ARG A 1027 -42.67 -3.78 -18.99
N ALA A 1028 -42.70 -2.95 -17.94
CA ALA A 1028 -43.97 -2.53 -17.34
C ALA A 1028 -44.85 -1.94 -18.46
N ALA A 1029 -46.04 -2.50 -18.64
CA ALA A 1029 -46.97 -2.06 -19.67
C ALA A 1029 -47.18 -0.55 -19.52
N THR A 1030 -46.76 0.21 -20.53
CA THR A 1030 -47.27 1.56 -20.73
C THR A 1030 -48.78 1.43 -20.78
N GLN A 1031 -49.50 2.09 -19.86
CA GLN A 1031 -50.95 2.21 -19.94
C GLN A 1031 -51.31 2.53 -21.39
N PRO A 1032 -52.25 1.78 -22.01
CA PRO A 1032 -52.63 2.03 -23.39
C PRO A 1032 -53.03 3.49 -23.52
N ALA A 1033 -52.53 4.14 -24.58
CA ALA A 1033 -52.89 5.49 -24.94
C ALA A 1033 -54.42 5.61 -24.94
N ALA A 1034 -54.93 6.65 -24.30
CA ALA A 1034 -56.35 6.97 -24.32
C ALA A 1034 -56.85 6.92 -25.76
N ILE A 1035 -57.92 6.14 -25.97
CA ILE A 1035 -58.61 6.01 -27.25
C ILE A 1035 -59.01 7.42 -27.70
N PRO A 1036 -58.66 7.86 -28.92
CA PRO A 1036 -59.15 9.12 -29.45
C PRO A 1036 -60.61 8.92 -29.86
N GLY A 1037 -61.53 9.51 -29.10
CA GLY A 1037 -62.93 9.73 -29.51
C GLY A 1037 -63.98 8.97 -28.70
N SER A 1038 -64.59 9.68 -27.74
CA SER A 1038 -66.05 9.77 -27.56
C SER A 1038 -66.31 10.86 -26.52
N GLU A 1039 -67.25 11.75 -26.88
CA GLU A 1039 -67.69 13.03 -26.29
C GLU A 1039 -67.54 13.26 -24.77
#